data_AF-A0A2K6S7N0-F1
#
_entry.id   AF-A0A2K6S7N0-F1
#
_cell.length_a   1.000
_cell.length_b   1.000
_cell.length_c   1.000
_cell.angle_alpha   90.00
_cell.angle_beta   90.00
_cell.angle_gamma   90.00
#
_symmetry.space_group_name_H-M   'P 1'
#
loop_
_entity.id
_entity.type
_entity.pdbx_description
1 polymer ?
#
loop_
_entity_poly.entity_id
_entity_poly.type
_entity_poly.pdbx_seq_one_letter_code
_entity_poly.pdbx_strand_id
1 'polypeptide(L)'
;RSFRKKREKPRPEQWKGPSGPPRVPEPEDVTVPGGVDLLALPQLCFPGGVCVATEPKEDRVHFLVLTDVCGNRTYGVVAQYYRPLHDEYCFYNGKTHWEPSRPVMGAAGCFVPFAVCVVSRFPYYNSLKDCLSCLLTHLKLCKDFEVDNPIKDFAAKLSLIPSPPPGPLHLVFNMKPLQIVFPARADPESPVLDLDLHLPLLCFRPEKVLQILTCILMEQRIVFFSSDWALLTLVAECFMAYLHPLQWQHPFVPILSDQMLDFVMAPTSFLMGCHLDHFEEVSKEADGLVLINIDHGNITYSKSLNDSVDIPDVPLLAAQTFIQRDVKNHLNYEHRVFNSEEFLKTRAPGDHQFYKQVLDTYMFHSFLKARLSRRMDAFAQMDLDTQSEEDRINGMLISPRRPTVEKIASRKSSPLHVPHRRMVVSMPDLQDIATPELAPRNSSLRLTDTVGCRGSGAVLNVPPKSTYMFKIPEIHFPLVGQCVQAYYTDLAALLTKAMGFLAPDNSLLLARYFYLRGLVHLMQGQLLSALLDFQNLYKTDIGIFPADLVKRTVESMSAPERAQAERAPELMRLISEILDKPHEASKPDDHVKNFELPKKHMQLGDFVKRVQESGIVRDTSTIHRLFEALTVGQQKQIDPETFKDFYNCWKETEAEAQEVSLPWLVMEHLDKNECVYKLSSSVKTNLGVGKIAMTQKRLFLLTEGRPGYVEISTFRNIEEVRSTTIAFLLRRIPTLKIKVASKKEVFEANLKTECDLWHLMVKEMWAGKKLADDHKDPQYVQQALTNVLLMDAVVGTLQSPGAIYAASKLSYFDKMSTDLPLRRAWETPERWHQSTAAAAKAPLPNMFGLLFSLGHLDPAEKVEDARPKLWCALSEGKVTVFDASSWTVHQHSFKVGTAKVNCMVMADQNQVWVGSEDSIIYIINVHSMSCNKQLTDHRSSVTDLIVQDGQKAPSEVYSCSVDGTVLAWNVRTLRVTSRFQLPSGGLTSIRLHGGRLWCCTGNSIVVVTTSGFLRQELKIEENFTDTSTSFLAFQLLPEQEQLWAACAGRSEVYLWSLKDLAQRPQRVPLEECSEIICMIRVKKQVWVGSRGLWQGTPKGKIYVIDAESKTVEKELVAHLDTVRTLCSAEDRYVLSGSGKEEGKIAIWKGE
;
A
#
# COMPACT_ATOMS: atom_id res chain seq x y z
N ARG A 1 28.75 7.38 18.05
CA ARG A 1 29.38 8.71 18.25
C ARG A 1 29.29 9.42 16.90
N SER A 2 28.48 10.46 16.80
CA SER A 2 28.21 11.18 15.53
C SER A 2 29.19 12.34 15.41
N PHE A 3 29.95 12.39 14.32
CA PHE A 3 30.75 13.56 13.95
C PHE A 3 29.87 14.52 13.11
N ARG A 4 29.43 15.62 13.72
CA ARG A 4 29.03 16.85 13.01
C ARG A 4 30.00 17.94 13.44
N LYS A 5 30.90 18.38 12.55
CA LYS A 5 31.73 19.58 12.77
C LYS A 5 31.00 20.81 12.23
N LYS A 6 30.68 21.72 13.16
CA LYS A 6 30.19 23.09 12.90
C LYS A 6 31.23 23.93 12.15
N ARG A 7 30.77 24.82 11.26
CA ARG A 7 31.46 26.08 10.96
C ARG A 7 30.42 27.19 10.74
N GLU A 8 30.20 27.99 11.78
CA GLU A 8 29.45 29.26 11.71
C GLU A 8 30.44 30.41 11.46
N LYS A 9 30.07 31.39 10.61
CA LYS A 9 30.63 32.75 10.63
C LYS A 9 29.51 33.79 10.36
N PRO A 10 29.64 35.03 10.87
CA PRO A 10 28.51 35.89 11.20
C PRO A 10 28.07 36.80 10.04
N ARG A 11 26.79 37.23 10.10
CA ARG A 11 26.18 38.22 9.19
C ARG A 11 26.72 39.63 9.50
N PRO A 12 27.00 40.48 8.50
CA PRO A 12 27.16 41.91 8.73
C PRO A 12 25.80 42.64 8.65
N GLU A 13 25.69 43.71 9.42
CA GLU A 13 24.52 44.56 9.62
C GLU A 13 24.16 45.40 8.38
N GLN A 14 22.87 45.73 8.28
CA GLN A 14 22.31 46.61 7.25
C GLN A 14 22.65 48.09 7.51
N TRP A 15 23.23 48.76 6.52
CA TRP A 15 23.24 50.23 6.41
C TRP A 15 22.27 50.71 5.33
N LYS A 16 21.46 51.72 5.69
CA LYS A 16 20.51 52.42 4.81
C LYS A 16 21.21 53.60 4.11
N GLY A 17 21.00 53.73 2.80
CA GLY A 17 21.28 54.92 1.99
C GLY A 17 20.62 54.84 0.60
N PRO A 18 20.25 55.95 -0.06
CA PRO A 18 19.13 55.97 -1.03
C PRO A 18 19.50 56.05 -2.53
N SER A 19 18.58 55.47 -3.34
CA SER A 19 18.17 55.74 -4.74
C SER A 19 19.13 55.66 -5.94
N GLY A 20 18.84 54.71 -6.85
CA GLY A 20 19.04 54.72 -8.32
C GLY A 20 19.56 53.39 -8.91
N PRO A 21 19.42 53.05 -10.23
CA PRO A 21 18.38 53.28 -11.25
C PRO A 21 17.75 51.90 -11.70
N PRO A 22 17.08 51.70 -12.88
CA PRO A 22 16.04 50.66 -13.05
C PRO A 22 16.57 49.22 -13.09
N ARG A 23 15.73 48.29 -12.60
CA ARG A 23 15.97 46.84 -12.53
C ARG A 23 16.33 46.26 -13.90
N VAL A 24 17.55 45.71 -14.01
CA VAL A 24 17.91 44.68 -14.98
C VAL A 24 17.08 43.42 -14.64
N PRO A 25 16.50 42.69 -15.60
CA PRO A 25 15.84 41.42 -15.30
C PRO A 25 16.89 40.48 -14.70
N GLU A 26 16.62 39.96 -13.49
CA GLU A 26 17.42 38.89 -12.92
C GLU A 26 17.40 37.70 -13.90
N PRO A 27 18.55 37.06 -14.19
CA PRO A 27 18.55 35.85 -14.99
C PRO A 27 17.72 34.79 -14.24
N GLU A 28 16.71 34.24 -14.92
CA GLU A 28 15.92 33.13 -14.42
C GLU A 28 16.86 32.05 -13.86
N ASP A 29 16.68 31.71 -12.57
CA ASP A 29 17.38 30.60 -11.93
C ASP A 29 17.11 29.32 -12.75
N VAL A 30 18.12 28.91 -13.51
CA VAL A 30 18.12 27.65 -14.25
C VAL A 30 17.96 26.54 -13.21
N THR A 31 16.76 25.97 -13.15
CA THR A 31 16.42 24.88 -12.24
C THR A 31 17.26 23.65 -12.60
N VAL A 32 18.32 23.42 -11.82
CA VAL A 32 19.07 22.16 -11.81
C VAL A 32 18.09 21.03 -11.50
N PRO A 33 18.22 19.84 -12.13
CA PRO A 33 17.38 18.69 -11.80
C PRO A 33 17.31 18.51 -10.29
N GLY A 34 16.10 18.57 -9.72
CA GLY A 34 15.90 18.56 -8.27
C GLY A 34 16.57 17.34 -7.65
N GLY A 35 17.48 17.57 -6.70
CA GLY A 35 18.16 16.50 -5.95
C GLY A 35 19.69 16.44 -6.07
N VAL A 36 20.31 17.17 -7.01
CA VAL A 36 21.78 17.21 -7.11
C VAL A 36 22.34 18.31 -6.20
N ASP A 37 23.03 17.92 -5.13
CA ASP A 37 23.81 18.86 -4.31
C ASP A 37 25.02 19.36 -5.09
N LEU A 38 24.89 20.55 -5.70
CA LEU A 38 25.96 21.22 -6.44
C LEU A 38 27.20 21.49 -5.58
N LEU A 39 27.10 21.44 -4.24
CA LEU A 39 28.23 21.66 -3.35
C LEU A 39 29.19 20.46 -3.32
N ALA A 40 28.69 19.25 -3.55
CA ALA A 40 29.50 18.02 -3.58
C ALA A 40 30.12 17.73 -4.97
N LEU A 41 29.49 18.23 -6.04
CA LEU A 41 29.89 17.95 -7.42
C LEU A 41 31.35 18.29 -7.74
N PRO A 42 31.94 19.43 -7.31
CA PRO A 42 33.36 19.72 -7.56
C PRO A 42 34.31 18.68 -6.97
N GLN A 43 33.97 18.10 -5.81
CA GLN A 43 34.78 17.07 -5.16
C GLN A 43 34.68 15.73 -5.89
N LEU A 44 33.55 15.43 -6.52
CA LEU A 44 33.36 14.23 -7.34
C LEU A 44 33.92 14.41 -8.76
N CYS A 45 34.00 15.65 -9.25
CA CYS A 45 34.71 15.98 -10.49
C CYS A 45 36.23 15.82 -10.32
N PHE A 46 36.76 15.93 -9.10
CA PHE A 46 38.17 15.71 -8.77
C PHE A 46 38.29 14.85 -7.51
N PRO A 47 37.99 13.53 -7.60
CA PRO A 47 37.85 12.67 -6.42
C PRO A 47 39.14 12.52 -5.61
N GLY A 48 40.30 12.52 -6.27
CA GLY A 48 41.63 12.56 -5.63
C GLY A 48 42.18 13.98 -5.39
N GLY A 49 41.33 15.00 -5.41
CA GLY A 49 41.71 16.39 -5.20
C GLY A 49 42.23 17.13 -6.44
N VAL A 50 42.40 18.44 -6.28
CA VAL A 50 42.84 19.36 -7.35
C VAL A 50 44.32 19.68 -7.17
N CYS A 51 45.15 19.29 -8.14
CA CYS A 51 46.59 19.56 -8.13
C CYS A 51 47.05 20.20 -9.44
N VAL A 52 47.82 21.29 -9.34
CA VAL A 52 48.52 21.92 -10.47
C VAL A 52 49.67 21.01 -10.92
N ALA A 53 49.85 20.84 -12.22
CA ALA A 53 50.91 20.02 -12.79
C ALA A 53 52.03 20.87 -13.38
N THR A 54 53.28 20.40 -13.32
CA THR A 54 54.44 21.05 -13.96
C THR A 54 54.56 20.71 -15.44
N GLU A 55 53.80 19.71 -15.91
CA GLU A 55 53.79 19.19 -17.27
C GLU A 55 52.34 18.93 -17.71
N PRO A 56 52.04 18.96 -19.03
CA PRO A 56 50.71 18.64 -19.53
C PRO A 56 50.37 17.18 -19.21
N LYS A 57 49.19 16.94 -18.64
CA LYS A 57 48.66 15.58 -18.42
C LYS A 57 47.61 15.23 -19.47
N GLU A 58 47.48 13.93 -19.74
CA GLU A 58 46.44 13.39 -20.60
C GLU A 58 45.05 13.66 -20.04
N ASP A 59 44.05 13.72 -20.94
CA ASP A 59 42.66 13.87 -20.54
C ASP A 59 42.19 12.62 -19.83
N ARG A 60 41.43 12.82 -18.76
CA ARG A 60 40.84 11.73 -17.99
C ARG A 60 39.33 11.84 -18.04
N VAL A 61 38.65 10.71 -18.22
CA VAL A 61 37.20 10.66 -18.16
C VAL A 61 36.82 9.65 -17.10
N HIS A 62 35.90 10.02 -16.22
CA HIS A 62 35.29 9.10 -15.26
C HIS A 62 33.80 9.35 -15.15
N PHE A 63 33.11 8.44 -14.48
CA PHE A 63 31.66 8.39 -14.46
C PHE A 63 31.14 8.45 -13.04
N LEU A 64 30.09 9.24 -12.82
CA LEU A 64 29.47 9.45 -11.51
C LEU A 64 28.09 8.83 -11.47
N VAL A 65 27.71 8.33 -10.30
CA VAL A 65 26.34 7.96 -9.99
C VAL A 65 25.95 8.62 -8.68
N LEU A 66 24.94 9.47 -8.75
CA LEU A 66 24.39 10.23 -7.64
C LEU A 66 23.07 9.58 -7.25
N THR A 67 22.98 9.08 -6.02
CA THR A 67 21.77 8.43 -5.50
C THR A 67 21.06 9.37 -4.54
N ASP A 68 19.78 9.66 -4.79
CA ASP A 68 18.96 10.49 -3.90
C ASP A 68 18.44 9.70 -2.69
N VAL A 69 17.74 10.39 -1.78
CA VAL A 69 17.16 9.77 -0.56
C VAL A 69 16.06 8.74 -0.85
N CYS A 70 15.49 8.78 -2.06
CA CYS A 70 14.46 7.85 -2.54
C CYS A 70 15.06 6.67 -3.31
N GLY A 71 16.39 6.61 -3.46
CA GLY A 71 17.08 5.57 -4.23
C GLY A 71 17.12 5.81 -5.75
N ASN A 72 16.65 6.95 -6.25
CA ASN A 72 16.77 7.28 -7.67
C ASN A 72 18.22 7.64 -8.01
N ARG A 73 18.66 7.19 -9.19
CA ARG A 73 20.02 7.39 -9.67
C ARG A 73 20.05 8.45 -10.76
N THR A 74 20.98 9.38 -10.63
CA THR A 74 21.37 10.34 -11.67
C THR A 74 22.81 10.08 -12.07
N TYR A 75 23.09 10.12 -13.36
CA TYR A 75 24.37 9.69 -13.92
C TYR A 75 25.16 10.91 -14.39
N GLY A 76 26.47 10.89 -14.19
CA GLY A 76 27.38 11.95 -14.62
C GLY A 76 28.52 11.40 -15.45
N VAL A 77 28.93 12.14 -16.48
CA VAL A 77 30.19 11.90 -17.19
C VAL A 77 31.07 13.12 -17.00
N VAL A 78 32.25 12.91 -16.45
CA VAL A 78 33.21 13.97 -16.14
C VAL A 78 34.42 13.82 -17.05
N ALA A 79 34.78 14.88 -17.75
CA ALA A 79 36.02 14.95 -18.52
C ALA A 79 36.95 16.00 -17.91
N GLN A 80 38.10 15.55 -17.44
CA GLN A 80 39.18 16.35 -16.87
C GLN A 80 40.25 16.62 -17.93
N TYR A 81 40.71 17.86 -18.02
CA TYR A 81 41.77 18.25 -18.94
C TYR A 81 42.63 19.36 -18.32
N TYR A 82 43.86 19.51 -18.80
CA TYR A 82 44.82 20.46 -18.27
C TYR A 82 45.07 21.60 -19.27
N ARG A 83 45.18 22.83 -18.75
CA ARG A 83 45.51 24.02 -19.57
C ARG A 83 46.73 24.76 -18.99
N PRO A 84 47.62 25.29 -19.84
CA PRO A 84 48.77 26.07 -19.40
C PRO A 84 48.34 27.40 -18.77
N LEU A 85 48.86 27.70 -17.59
CA LEU A 85 48.71 28.98 -16.92
C LEU A 85 49.44 30.05 -17.74
N HIS A 86 48.69 30.98 -18.32
CA HIS A 86 49.27 32.14 -19.01
C HIS A 86 49.43 33.28 -17.98
N ASP A 87 50.63 33.86 -17.93
CA ASP A 87 50.92 35.08 -17.17
C ASP A 87 50.10 36.22 -17.78
N GLU A 88 48.89 36.44 -17.27
CA GLU A 88 48.15 37.71 -17.13
C GLU A 88 46.64 37.45 -17.09
N TYR A 89 46.05 37.67 -15.90
CA TYR A 89 44.61 37.75 -15.58
C TYR A 89 43.74 36.50 -15.83
N CYS A 90 43.36 35.78 -14.75
CA CYS A 90 41.99 35.27 -14.56
C CYS A 90 41.80 34.54 -13.21
N PHE A 91 41.10 35.18 -12.25
CA PHE A 91 40.34 34.52 -11.19
C PHE A 91 38.89 34.98 -11.33
N TYR A 92 37.94 34.07 -11.55
CA TYR A 92 36.52 34.34 -11.34
C TYR A 92 35.84 33.20 -10.58
N ASN A 93 34.92 33.61 -9.71
CA ASN A 93 34.09 32.87 -8.76
C ASN A 93 34.76 32.35 -7.47
N GLY A 94 34.85 33.27 -6.49
CA GLY A 94 34.42 32.97 -5.12
C GLY A 94 35.41 32.29 -4.17
N LYS A 95 36.18 33.13 -3.45
CA LYS A 95 36.79 32.86 -2.13
C LYS A 95 37.72 31.64 -2.00
N THR A 96 38.97 31.79 -2.42
CA THR A 96 40.12 31.40 -1.58
C THR A 96 41.28 32.35 -1.85
N HIS A 97 41.84 32.91 -0.78
CA HIS A 97 43.00 33.80 -0.81
C HIS A 97 44.26 32.93 -0.94
N TRP A 98 45.02 33.07 -2.02
CA TRP A 98 46.35 32.46 -2.16
C TRP A 98 47.40 33.56 -2.10
N GLU A 99 48.29 33.51 -1.10
CA GLU A 99 49.48 34.36 -1.06
C GLU A 99 50.60 33.69 -1.89
N PRO A 100 51.13 34.35 -2.94
CA PRO A 100 52.22 33.80 -3.72
C PRO A 100 53.53 33.94 -2.93
N SER A 101 54.10 32.82 -2.47
CA SER A 101 55.46 32.80 -1.94
C SER A 101 56.48 32.68 -3.09
N ARG A 102 57.01 33.84 -3.47
CA ARG A 102 58.22 34.12 -4.28
C ARG A 102 58.23 33.69 -5.77
N PRO A 103 58.62 34.61 -6.69
CA PRO A 103 58.82 34.26 -8.09
C PRO A 103 60.23 33.67 -8.28
N VAL A 104 60.31 32.45 -8.82
CA VAL A 104 61.56 31.94 -9.39
C VAL A 104 61.49 32.18 -10.90
N MET A 105 62.38 33.03 -11.39
CA MET A 105 62.64 33.23 -12.81
C MET A 105 63.13 31.93 -13.45
N GLY A 106 62.45 31.52 -14.51
CA GLY A 106 62.95 30.56 -15.50
C GLY A 106 62.44 29.13 -15.32
N ALA A 107 61.64 28.70 -16.30
CA ALA A 107 61.33 27.31 -16.66
C ALA A 107 60.28 26.53 -15.84
N ALA A 108 59.03 26.64 -16.29
CA ALA A 108 58.10 25.54 -16.66
C ALA A 108 56.66 26.08 -16.53
N GLY A 109 55.92 26.18 -17.64
CA GLY A 109 54.53 26.61 -17.60
C GLY A 109 53.73 25.66 -16.70
N CYS A 110 53.16 26.16 -15.61
CA CYS A 110 52.28 25.37 -14.75
C CYS A 110 50.97 25.08 -15.48
N PHE A 111 50.40 23.88 -15.31
CA PHE A 111 49.14 23.47 -15.92
C PHE A 111 48.06 23.32 -14.86
N VAL A 112 46.92 23.99 -15.07
CA VAL A 112 45.77 23.95 -14.16
C VAL A 112 44.75 22.94 -14.67
N PRO A 113 44.20 22.07 -13.80
CA PRO A 113 43.14 21.14 -14.18
C PRO A 113 41.78 21.84 -14.29
N PHE A 114 41.02 21.47 -15.30
CA PHE A 114 39.62 21.83 -15.52
C PHE A 114 38.79 20.56 -15.68
N ALA A 115 37.51 20.62 -15.31
CA ALA A 115 36.57 19.53 -15.48
C ALA A 115 35.26 20.02 -16.10
N VAL A 116 34.75 19.27 -17.07
CA VAL A 116 33.39 19.45 -17.61
C VAL A 116 32.58 18.22 -17.22
N CYS A 117 31.44 18.43 -16.58
CA CYS A 117 30.53 17.36 -16.15
C CYS A 117 29.19 17.48 -16.89
N VAL A 118 28.76 16.42 -17.56
CA VAL A 118 27.40 16.30 -18.10
C VAL A 118 26.60 15.39 -17.18
N VAL A 119 25.50 15.92 -16.64
CA VAL A 119 24.58 15.18 -15.76
C VAL A 119 23.35 14.77 -16.57
N SER A 120 22.99 13.49 -16.49
CA SER A 120 21.93 12.85 -17.25
C SER A 120 21.07 11.96 -16.36
N ARG A 121 19.78 11.87 -16.68
CA ARG A 121 18.85 10.92 -16.04
C ARG A 121 19.13 9.47 -16.43
N PHE A 122 19.79 9.25 -17.57
CA PHE A 122 20.07 7.92 -18.11
C PHE A 122 21.60 7.69 -18.22
N PRO A 123 22.07 6.44 -18.03
CA PRO A 123 23.49 6.08 -18.00
C PRO A 123 24.10 5.98 -19.41
N TYR A 124 24.06 7.06 -20.19
CA TYR A 124 24.70 7.17 -21.51
C TYR A 124 26.21 7.38 -21.40
N TYR A 125 26.92 6.44 -20.77
CA TYR A 125 28.33 6.60 -20.43
C TYR A 125 29.23 6.79 -21.65
N ASN A 126 29.23 5.84 -22.59
CA ASN A 126 30.07 5.91 -23.79
C ASN A 126 29.64 7.06 -24.71
N SER A 127 28.33 7.23 -24.92
CA SER A 127 27.80 8.29 -25.80
C SER A 127 28.16 9.68 -25.31
N LEU A 128 28.02 9.95 -24.00
CA LEU A 128 28.34 11.26 -23.42
C LEU A 128 29.84 11.47 -23.24
N LYS A 129 30.63 10.40 -23.05
CA LYS A 129 32.10 10.47 -23.11
C LYS A 129 32.56 10.90 -24.50
N ASP A 130 32.02 10.31 -25.55
CA ASP A 130 32.33 10.70 -26.93
C ASP A 130 31.90 12.14 -27.19
N CYS A 131 30.74 12.54 -26.65
CA CYS A 131 30.30 13.93 -26.72
C CYS A 131 31.32 14.89 -26.11
N LEU A 132 31.74 14.63 -24.87
CA LEU A 132 32.71 15.45 -24.16
C LEU A 132 34.08 15.44 -24.84
N SER A 133 34.49 14.31 -25.42
CA SER A 133 35.74 14.22 -26.18
C SER A 133 35.76 15.20 -27.35
N CYS A 134 34.63 15.32 -28.09
CA CYS A 134 34.51 16.33 -29.14
C CYS A 134 34.59 17.76 -28.60
N LEU A 135 33.93 18.06 -27.46
CA LEU A 135 34.01 19.38 -26.83
C LEU A 135 35.45 19.72 -26.39
N LEU A 136 36.16 18.76 -25.77
CA LEU A 136 37.52 18.97 -25.28
C LEU A 136 38.49 19.34 -26.40
N THR A 137 38.33 18.79 -27.61
CA THR A 137 39.17 19.19 -28.76
C THR A 137 39.05 20.68 -29.08
N HIS A 138 37.88 21.29 -28.89
CA HIS A 138 37.68 22.72 -29.06
C HIS A 138 38.19 23.51 -27.85
N LEU A 139 37.86 23.07 -26.62
CA LEU A 139 38.23 23.80 -25.39
C LEU A 139 39.75 23.91 -25.16
N LYS A 140 40.51 22.92 -25.62
CA LYS A 140 41.99 22.95 -25.55
C LYS A 140 42.61 24.01 -26.47
N LEU A 141 41.93 24.36 -27.56
CA LEU A 141 42.42 25.30 -28.56
C LEU A 141 41.93 26.74 -28.29
N CYS A 142 40.89 26.91 -27.47
CA CYS A 142 40.33 28.21 -27.11
C CYS A 142 41.20 28.97 -26.10
N LYS A 143 41.15 30.31 -26.17
CA LYS A 143 41.67 31.20 -25.11
C LYS A 143 40.66 31.31 -23.97
N ASP A 144 41.11 31.70 -22.76
CA ASP A 144 40.30 31.69 -21.54
C ASP A 144 38.99 32.48 -21.64
N PHE A 145 39.00 33.63 -22.31
CA PHE A 145 37.81 34.47 -22.50
C PHE A 145 36.81 33.94 -23.55
N GLU A 146 37.19 32.89 -24.31
CA GLU A 146 36.36 32.32 -25.38
C GLU A 146 35.68 31.01 -25.00
N VAL A 147 36.00 30.45 -23.82
CA VAL A 147 35.55 29.12 -23.35
C VAL A 147 34.03 29.00 -23.24
N ASP A 148 33.34 30.09 -22.91
CA ASP A 148 31.88 30.10 -22.70
C ASP A 148 31.10 29.76 -23.97
N ASN A 149 31.56 30.19 -25.14
CA ASN A 149 30.81 30.03 -26.39
C ASN A 149 30.77 28.56 -26.86
N PRO A 150 31.90 27.81 -26.92
CA PRO A 150 31.89 26.38 -27.19
C PRO A 150 31.05 25.57 -26.20
N ILE A 151 31.05 25.92 -24.90
CA ILE A 151 30.24 25.23 -23.89
C ILE A 151 28.76 25.48 -24.12
N LYS A 152 28.35 26.72 -24.40
CA LYS A 152 26.95 27.06 -24.72
C LYS A 152 26.48 26.36 -25.98
N ASP A 153 27.30 26.36 -27.04
CA ASP A 153 27.00 25.67 -28.31
C ASP A 153 26.89 24.16 -28.11
N PHE A 154 27.80 23.56 -27.33
CA PHE A 154 27.74 22.15 -26.97
C PHE A 154 26.47 21.79 -26.19
N ALA A 155 26.16 22.54 -25.13
CA ALA A 155 24.99 22.30 -24.30
C ALA A 155 23.69 22.41 -25.11
N ALA A 156 23.61 23.42 -25.97
CA ALA A 156 22.45 23.62 -26.82
C ALA A 156 22.33 22.54 -27.91
N LYS A 157 23.43 22.12 -28.56
CA LYS A 157 23.43 20.96 -29.48
C LYS A 157 22.94 19.70 -28.80
N LEU A 158 23.43 19.40 -27.59
CA LEU A 158 23.01 18.23 -26.84
C LEU A 158 21.53 18.29 -26.45
N SER A 159 21.00 19.48 -26.14
CA SER A 159 19.58 19.69 -25.81
C SER A 159 18.61 19.46 -26.99
N LEU A 160 19.09 19.57 -28.23
CA LEU A 160 18.29 19.34 -29.46
C LEU A 160 18.19 17.87 -29.86
N ILE A 161 18.89 16.97 -29.15
CA ILE A 161 18.93 15.54 -29.43
C ILE A 161 17.88 14.84 -28.56
N PRO A 162 16.85 14.21 -29.14
CA PRO A 162 15.84 13.50 -28.36
C PRO A 162 16.42 12.20 -27.77
N SER A 163 15.85 11.74 -26.66
CA SER A 163 16.15 10.40 -26.14
C SER A 163 15.54 9.32 -27.04
N PRO A 164 16.25 8.23 -27.36
CA PRO A 164 15.70 7.14 -28.15
C PRO A 164 14.51 6.48 -27.44
N PRO A 165 13.38 6.22 -28.15
CA PRO A 165 12.26 5.48 -27.58
C PRO A 165 12.65 4.01 -27.32
N PRO A 166 12.06 3.35 -26.32
CA PRO A 166 12.30 1.93 -26.09
C PRO A 166 11.94 1.06 -27.31
N GLY A 167 12.81 0.12 -27.64
CA GLY A 167 12.67 -0.81 -28.75
C GLY A 167 13.91 -0.83 -29.65
N PRO A 168 13.78 -1.17 -30.94
CA PRO A 168 14.92 -1.48 -31.80
C PRO A 168 15.56 -0.25 -32.47
N LEU A 169 15.12 0.97 -32.17
CA LEU A 169 15.52 2.20 -32.88
C LEU A 169 16.56 3.02 -32.10
N HIS A 170 17.81 2.94 -32.51
CA HIS A 170 18.92 3.73 -31.99
C HIS A 170 19.02 5.07 -32.73
N LEU A 171 19.49 6.10 -32.04
CA LEU A 171 19.67 7.43 -32.62
C LEU A 171 21.14 7.70 -32.90
N VAL A 172 21.44 8.30 -34.05
CA VAL A 172 22.80 8.59 -34.48
C VAL A 172 22.89 10.05 -34.88
N PHE A 173 23.89 10.77 -34.39
CA PHE A 173 24.17 12.14 -34.82
C PHE A 173 25.67 12.36 -34.96
N ASN A 174 26.03 13.39 -35.70
CA ASN A 174 27.42 13.74 -35.92
C ASN A 174 27.79 14.93 -35.03
N MET A 175 28.81 14.75 -34.20
CA MET A 175 29.46 15.84 -33.48
C MET A 175 30.95 15.73 -33.75
N LYS A 176 31.43 16.58 -34.65
CA LYS A 176 32.78 16.45 -35.22
C LYS A 176 33.85 16.38 -34.11
N PRO A 177 34.83 15.47 -34.22
CA PRO A 177 35.07 14.55 -35.34
C PRO A 177 34.29 13.21 -35.28
N LEU A 178 33.50 12.96 -34.24
CA LEU A 178 32.88 11.65 -34.00
C LEU A 178 31.44 11.56 -34.53
N GLN A 179 31.04 10.34 -34.86
CA GLN A 179 29.64 9.95 -35.00
C GLN A 179 29.22 9.27 -33.70
N ILE A 180 28.18 9.79 -33.07
CA ILE A 180 27.75 9.36 -31.74
C ILE A 180 26.43 8.62 -31.87
N VAL A 181 26.34 7.49 -31.19
CA VAL A 181 25.15 6.61 -31.18
C VAL A 181 24.56 6.62 -29.79
N PHE A 182 23.30 7.03 -29.65
CA PHE A 182 22.53 6.90 -28.41
C PHE A 182 21.72 5.60 -28.47
N PRO A 183 22.04 4.61 -27.61
CA PRO A 183 21.37 3.33 -27.65
C PRO A 183 19.95 3.37 -27.09
N ALA A 184 19.03 2.65 -27.72
CA ALA A 184 17.68 2.47 -27.21
C ALA A 184 17.62 1.43 -26.09
N ARG A 185 16.67 1.60 -25.17
CA ARG A 185 16.30 0.55 -24.21
C ARG A 185 15.60 -0.59 -24.92
N ALA A 186 15.75 -1.83 -24.44
CA ALA A 186 15.04 -2.97 -24.99
C ALA A 186 13.49 -2.84 -24.86
N ASP A 187 13.04 -2.32 -23.71
CA ASP A 187 11.64 -2.06 -23.35
C ASP A 187 11.57 -0.90 -22.33
N PRO A 188 10.38 -0.38 -21.97
CA PRO A 188 10.25 0.78 -21.07
C PRO A 188 10.85 0.59 -19.68
N GLU A 189 10.88 -0.63 -19.15
CA GLU A 189 11.33 -0.96 -17.79
C GLU A 189 12.79 -1.44 -17.75
N SER A 190 13.33 -1.85 -18.90
CA SER A 190 14.74 -2.23 -19.04
C SER A 190 15.71 -1.04 -18.83
N PRO A 191 16.89 -1.29 -18.23
CA PRO A 191 17.92 -0.27 -18.12
C PRO A 191 18.47 0.13 -19.50
N VAL A 192 18.97 1.36 -19.61
CA VAL A 192 19.80 1.76 -20.76
C VAL A 192 21.17 1.10 -20.59
N LEU A 193 21.64 0.42 -21.64
CA LEU A 193 22.95 -0.22 -21.66
C LEU A 193 23.83 0.51 -22.69
N ASP A 194 24.64 1.45 -22.19
CA ASP A 194 25.63 2.21 -22.99
C ASP A 194 27.05 2.02 -22.43
N LEU A 195 27.40 0.75 -22.20
CA LEU A 195 28.67 0.32 -21.64
C LEU A 195 29.01 -1.11 -22.07
N ASP A 196 30.30 -1.44 -22.00
CA ASP A 196 30.82 -2.73 -22.40
C ASP A 196 30.62 -3.79 -21.31
N LEU A 197 29.57 -4.60 -21.44
CA LEU A 197 29.24 -5.66 -20.47
C LEU A 197 30.28 -6.79 -20.36
N HIS A 198 31.37 -6.76 -21.14
CA HIS A 198 32.46 -7.73 -21.01
C HIS A 198 33.57 -7.26 -20.05
N LEU A 199 33.52 -6.02 -19.54
CA LEU A 199 34.58 -5.44 -18.71
C LEU A 199 34.93 -6.25 -17.44
N PRO A 200 33.97 -6.74 -16.62
CA PRO A 200 34.30 -7.59 -15.49
C PRO A 200 35.00 -8.89 -15.88
N LEU A 201 34.70 -9.45 -17.06
CA LEU A 201 35.35 -10.68 -17.56
C LEU A 201 36.79 -10.43 -18.05
N LEU A 202 37.14 -9.18 -18.35
CA LEU A 202 38.51 -8.78 -18.62
C LEU A 202 39.32 -8.53 -17.33
N CYS A 203 38.65 -8.07 -16.27
CA CYS A 203 39.30 -7.72 -14.99
C CYS A 203 39.41 -8.92 -14.04
N PHE A 204 38.46 -9.86 -14.10
CA PHE A 204 38.34 -10.98 -13.18
C PHE A 204 38.23 -12.30 -13.91
N ARG A 205 38.78 -13.36 -13.30
CA ARG A 205 38.48 -14.73 -13.75
C ARG A 205 36.99 -15.05 -13.53
N PRO A 206 36.37 -15.93 -14.33
CA PRO A 206 34.95 -16.26 -14.18
C PRO A 206 34.55 -16.66 -12.76
N GLU A 207 35.41 -17.38 -12.05
CA GLU A 207 35.17 -17.80 -10.65
C GLU A 207 35.05 -16.59 -9.71
N LYS A 208 35.88 -15.57 -9.94
CA LYS A 208 35.85 -14.32 -9.15
C LYS A 208 34.65 -13.46 -9.49
N VAL A 209 34.22 -13.39 -10.76
CA VAL A 209 32.97 -12.73 -11.14
C VAL A 209 31.78 -13.35 -10.42
N LEU A 210 31.72 -14.68 -10.35
CA LEU A 210 30.69 -15.41 -9.63
C LEU A 210 30.73 -15.15 -8.11
N GLN A 211 31.91 -15.12 -7.50
CA GLN A 211 32.08 -14.78 -6.08
C GLN A 211 31.61 -13.35 -5.78
N ILE A 212 31.90 -12.38 -6.65
CA ILE A 212 31.43 -10.99 -6.51
C ILE A 212 29.91 -10.93 -6.62
N LEU A 213 29.31 -11.59 -7.62
CA LEU A 213 27.86 -11.69 -7.75
C LEU A 213 27.20 -12.31 -6.51
N THR A 214 27.83 -13.31 -5.91
CA THR A 214 27.37 -13.92 -4.65
C THR A 214 27.35 -12.90 -3.53
N CYS A 215 28.43 -12.14 -3.35
CA CYS A 215 28.51 -11.09 -2.33
C CYS A 215 27.41 -10.03 -2.53
N ILE A 216 27.15 -9.66 -3.78
CA ILE A 216 26.08 -8.71 -4.11
C ILE A 216 24.71 -9.33 -3.80
N LEU A 217 24.43 -10.55 -4.23
CA LEU A 217 23.15 -11.25 -3.97
C LEU A 217 22.87 -11.45 -2.48
N MET A 218 23.90 -11.55 -1.65
CA MET A 218 23.81 -11.63 -0.19
C MET A 218 23.84 -10.25 0.49
N GLU A 219 23.68 -9.17 -0.28
CA GLU A 219 23.69 -7.78 0.20
C GLU A 219 24.86 -7.46 1.13
N GLN A 220 26.09 -7.89 0.78
CA GLN A 220 27.28 -7.60 1.58
C GLN A 220 27.70 -6.12 1.45
N ARG A 221 28.55 -5.65 2.38
CA ARG A 221 29.20 -4.33 2.31
C ARG A 221 30.42 -4.42 1.42
N ILE A 222 30.32 -3.89 0.20
CA ILE A 222 31.30 -4.09 -0.86
C ILE A 222 31.99 -2.77 -1.19
N VAL A 223 33.32 -2.80 -1.26
CA VAL A 223 34.16 -1.70 -1.74
C VAL A 223 35.00 -2.17 -2.92
N PHE A 224 34.79 -1.57 -4.08
CA PHE A 224 35.65 -1.75 -5.25
C PHE A 224 36.85 -0.79 -5.20
N PHE A 225 38.02 -1.29 -5.60
CA PHE A 225 39.26 -0.53 -5.69
C PHE A 225 39.85 -0.63 -7.08
N SER A 226 40.37 0.49 -7.56
CA SER A 226 41.04 0.62 -8.86
C SER A 226 41.92 1.86 -8.82
N SER A 227 43.03 1.84 -9.55
CA SER A 227 43.81 3.03 -9.87
C SER A 227 43.18 3.87 -10.99
N ASP A 228 42.20 3.32 -11.71
CA ASP A 228 41.37 4.01 -12.69
C ASP A 228 39.95 4.24 -12.16
N TRP A 229 39.59 5.52 -11.98
CA TRP A 229 38.27 5.97 -11.57
C TRP A 229 37.17 5.58 -12.55
N ALA A 230 37.45 5.54 -13.86
CA ALA A 230 36.47 5.15 -14.86
C ALA A 230 36.07 3.69 -14.69
N LEU A 231 37.06 2.84 -14.43
CA LEU A 231 36.89 1.40 -14.30
C LEU A 231 36.02 1.03 -13.09
N LEU A 232 36.12 1.77 -11.98
CA LEU A 232 35.25 1.59 -10.79
C LEU A 232 33.77 1.62 -11.18
N THR A 233 33.34 2.69 -11.83
CA THR A 233 31.93 2.88 -12.19
C THR A 233 31.49 1.89 -13.26
N LEU A 234 32.30 1.68 -14.31
CA LEU A 234 31.94 0.78 -15.40
C LEU A 234 31.80 -0.67 -14.93
N VAL A 235 32.73 -1.17 -14.13
CA VAL A 235 32.67 -2.53 -13.58
C VAL A 235 31.51 -2.68 -12.61
N ALA A 236 31.32 -1.71 -11.70
CA ALA A 236 30.20 -1.73 -10.76
C ALA A 236 28.84 -1.74 -11.48
N GLU A 237 28.67 -0.94 -12.54
CA GLU A 237 27.47 -0.91 -13.37
C GLU A 237 27.26 -2.20 -14.18
N CYS A 238 28.33 -2.84 -14.66
CA CYS A 238 28.21 -4.17 -15.28
C CYS A 238 27.60 -5.18 -14.30
N PHE A 239 28.06 -5.19 -13.05
CA PHE A 239 27.46 -6.05 -12.03
C PHE A 239 26.00 -5.69 -11.76
N MET A 240 25.63 -4.41 -11.71
CA MET A 240 24.22 -4.00 -11.60
C MET A 240 23.38 -4.49 -12.77
N ALA A 241 23.91 -4.46 -14.00
CA ALA A 241 23.24 -4.99 -15.18
C ALA A 241 23.07 -6.52 -15.13
N TYR A 242 24.05 -7.26 -14.62
CA TYR A 242 23.97 -8.72 -14.47
C TYR A 242 22.93 -9.18 -13.45
N LEU A 243 22.59 -8.35 -12.47
CA LEU A 243 21.57 -8.68 -11.47
C LEU A 243 20.16 -8.74 -12.05
N HIS A 244 19.91 -8.11 -13.19
CA HIS A 244 18.57 -7.95 -13.73
C HIS A 244 17.84 -9.30 -13.82
N PRO A 245 16.63 -9.43 -13.26
CA PRO A 245 15.71 -8.35 -12.84
C PRO A 245 15.82 -7.90 -11.37
N LEU A 246 16.75 -8.47 -10.60
CA LEU A 246 16.99 -7.99 -9.24
C LEU A 246 17.57 -6.58 -9.34
N GLN A 247 17.08 -5.69 -8.46
CA GLN A 247 17.52 -4.31 -8.40
C GLN A 247 18.15 -4.05 -7.05
N TRP A 248 19.39 -3.59 -7.03
CA TRP A 248 20.10 -3.18 -5.82
C TRP A 248 19.36 -2.04 -5.11
N GLN A 249 18.92 -2.30 -3.87
CA GLN A 249 18.07 -1.38 -3.07
C GLN A 249 18.87 -0.51 -2.08
N HIS A 250 20.18 -0.73 -1.98
CA HIS A 250 21.05 -0.07 -1.00
C HIS A 250 21.85 1.08 -1.64
N PRO A 251 22.56 1.91 -0.85
CA PRO A 251 23.43 2.94 -1.39
C PRO A 251 24.40 2.39 -2.44
N PHE A 252 24.44 3.05 -3.59
CA PHE A 252 25.32 2.75 -4.72
C PHE A 252 26.10 4.01 -5.06
N VAL A 253 27.39 4.02 -4.71
CA VAL A 253 28.28 5.18 -4.88
C VAL A 253 29.61 4.70 -5.47
N PRO A 254 29.70 4.50 -6.79
CA PRO A 254 30.87 3.87 -7.41
C PRO A 254 32.18 4.66 -7.28
N ILE A 255 32.09 5.94 -6.93
CA ILE A 255 33.26 6.80 -6.69
C ILE A 255 33.02 7.60 -5.40
N LEU A 256 33.84 7.33 -4.38
CA LEU A 256 34.03 8.16 -3.21
C LEU A 256 35.26 9.06 -3.38
N SER A 257 35.11 10.34 -3.04
CA SER A 257 36.25 11.24 -2.91
C SER A 257 36.95 11.04 -1.56
N ASP A 258 38.17 11.57 -1.45
CA ASP A 258 38.98 11.49 -0.22
C ASP A 258 38.24 12.03 1.02
N GLN A 259 37.34 13.02 0.85
CA GLN A 259 36.57 13.63 1.94
C GLN A 259 35.33 12.82 2.34
N MET A 260 35.03 11.76 1.60
CA MET A 260 33.83 10.95 1.72
C MET A 260 34.13 9.51 2.18
N LEU A 261 35.38 9.19 2.50
CA LEU A 261 35.79 7.85 2.93
C LEU A 261 35.06 7.38 4.19
N ASP A 262 34.68 8.29 5.09
CA ASP A 262 33.87 8.00 6.29
C ASP A 262 32.56 7.24 5.98
N PHE A 263 32.04 7.29 4.74
CA PHE A 263 30.82 6.55 4.37
C PHE A 263 31.00 5.03 4.36
N VAL A 264 32.24 4.52 4.23
CA VAL A 264 32.50 3.05 4.29
C VAL A 264 32.22 2.46 5.68
N MET A 265 32.10 3.32 6.70
CA MET A 265 31.71 2.95 8.07
C MET A 265 30.21 2.70 8.24
N ALA A 266 29.41 2.84 7.18
CA ALA A 266 27.98 2.62 7.25
C ALA A 266 27.67 1.18 7.73
N PRO A 267 26.76 1.01 8.71
CA PRO A 267 26.43 -0.31 9.25
C PRO A 267 25.51 -1.11 8.32
N THR A 268 24.90 -0.45 7.33
CA THR A 268 24.01 -1.06 6.33
C THR A 268 24.81 -1.57 5.14
N SER A 269 24.22 -2.46 4.35
CA SER A 269 24.75 -2.89 3.06
C SER A 269 24.96 -1.68 2.14
N PHE A 270 26.01 -1.73 1.32
CA PHE A 270 26.32 -0.72 0.32
C PHE A 270 27.26 -1.29 -0.73
N LEU A 271 27.31 -0.62 -1.87
CA LEU A 271 28.33 -0.83 -2.88
C LEU A 271 28.98 0.52 -3.18
N MET A 272 30.25 0.63 -2.80
CA MET A 272 31.05 1.84 -2.95
C MET A 272 32.32 1.56 -3.76
N GLY A 273 32.94 2.60 -4.30
CA GLY A 273 34.25 2.49 -4.94
C GLY A 273 35.23 3.56 -4.47
N CYS A 274 36.49 3.16 -4.30
CA CYS A 274 37.57 4.00 -3.81
C CYS A 274 38.79 3.88 -4.72
N HIS A 275 39.64 4.92 -4.73
CA HIS A 275 40.96 4.80 -5.33
C HIS A 275 41.79 3.74 -4.61
N LEU A 276 42.67 3.06 -5.34
CA LEU A 276 43.56 2.05 -4.77
C LEU A 276 44.47 2.59 -3.65
N ASP A 277 44.82 3.88 -3.69
CA ASP A 277 45.64 4.53 -2.65
C ASP A 277 44.99 4.46 -1.25
N HIS A 278 43.67 4.36 -1.19
CA HIS A 278 42.90 4.32 0.07
C HIS A 278 42.69 2.89 0.59
N PHE A 279 43.20 1.86 -0.10
CA PHE A 279 43.00 0.47 0.28
C PHE A 279 43.45 0.16 1.72
N GLU A 280 44.63 0.65 2.09
CA GLU A 280 45.21 0.43 3.42
C GLU A 280 44.47 1.16 4.55
N GLU A 281 43.82 2.28 4.24
CA GLU A 281 42.98 3.05 5.18
C GLU A 281 41.64 2.34 5.35
N VAL A 282 40.93 2.09 4.25
CA VAL A 282 39.60 1.46 4.25
C VAL A 282 39.63 0.04 4.84
N SER A 283 40.69 -0.73 4.57
CA SER A 283 40.82 -2.09 5.11
C SER A 283 40.95 -2.15 6.64
N LYS A 284 41.33 -1.04 7.28
CA LYS A 284 41.49 -0.89 8.74
C LYS A 284 40.29 -0.21 9.41
N GLU A 285 39.46 0.48 8.63
CA GLU A 285 38.43 1.37 9.15
C GLU A 285 37.19 0.60 9.65
N ALA A 286 36.82 -0.51 9.00
CA ALA A 286 35.66 -1.31 9.41
C ALA A 286 35.82 -2.83 9.19
N ASP A 287 35.35 -3.62 10.16
CA ASP A 287 35.32 -5.09 10.09
C ASP A 287 34.22 -5.61 9.16
N GLY A 288 34.50 -6.69 8.43
CA GLY A 288 33.54 -7.40 7.58
C GLY A 288 33.18 -6.67 6.28
N LEU A 289 34.12 -5.93 5.70
CA LEU A 289 34.04 -5.37 4.35
C LEU A 289 34.56 -6.39 3.32
N VAL A 290 33.85 -6.52 2.20
CA VAL A 290 34.34 -7.23 1.01
C VAL A 290 35.12 -6.23 0.16
N LEU A 291 36.43 -6.41 0.09
CA LEU A 291 37.35 -5.52 -0.62
C LEU A 291 37.73 -6.15 -1.96
N ILE A 292 37.30 -5.54 -3.07
CA ILE A 292 37.50 -6.07 -4.42
C ILE A 292 38.50 -5.19 -5.15
N ASN A 293 39.67 -5.73 -5.48
CA ASN A 293 40.65 -5.03 -6.31
C ASN A 293 40.43 -5.40 -7.77
N ILE A 294 40.01 -4.41 -8.58
CA ILE A 294 39.74 -4.59 -10.01
C ILE A 294 41.05 -4.77 -10.79
N ASP A 295 42.10 -4.00 -10.46
CA ASP A 295 43.39 -4.00 -11.18
C ASP A 295 44.12 -5.35 -11.07
N HIS A 296 43.99 -6.01 -9.92
CA HIS A 296 44.61 -7.31 -9.64
C HIS A 296 43.63 -8.49 -9.75
N GLY A 297 42.34 -8.23 -10.01
CA GLY A 297 41.31 -9.27 -10.13
C GLY A 297 41.12 -10.12 -8.87
N ASN A 298 41.36 -9.56 -7.68
CA ASN A 298 41.33 -10.29 -6.41
C ASN A 298 40.26 -9.77 -5.45
N ILE A 299 39.88 -10.63 -4.50
CA ILE A 299 38.85 -10.36 -3.49
C ILE A 299 39.48 -10.65 -2.13
N THR A 300 39.38 -9.72 -1.20
CA THR A 300 39.91 -9.82 0.16
C THR A 300 38.89 -9.32 1.17
N TYR A 301 39.14 -9.57 2.45
CA TYR A 301 38.28 -9.16 3.56
C TYR A 301 39.04 -8.25 4.50
N SER A 302 38.35 -7.24 5.06
CA SER A 302 38.90 -6.54 6.23
C SER A 302 39.01 -7.52 7.41
N LYS A 303 40.14 -7.47 8.13
CA LYS A 303 40.54 -8.50 9.11
C LYS A 303 39.51 -8.67 10.24
N SER A 304 38.95 -9.86 10.41
CA SER A 304 38.33 -10.30 11.67
C SER A 304 39.30 -11.21 12.45
N LEU A 305 39.29 -11.13 13.79
CA LEU A 305 40.14 -11.93 14.68
C LEU A 305 39.77 -13.43 14.77
N ASN A 306 38.76 -13.92 14.05
CA ASN A 306 38.28 -15.30 14.14
C ASN A 306 38.07 -15.90 12.74
N ASP A 307 38.46 -17.17 12.60
CA ASP A 307 38.61 -18.01 11.39
C ASP A 307 37.63 -17.82 10.22
N SER A 308 38.19 -17.98 9.01
CA SER A 308 37.60 -18.27 7.70
C SER A 308 36.15 -17.84 7.46
N VAL A 309 35.94 -16.59 7.07
CA VAL A 309 34.74 -16.21 6.31
C VAL A 309 34.99 -16.59 4.85
N ASP A 310 34.75 -17.86 4.51
CA ASP A 310 34.69 -18.27 3.11
C ASP A 310 33.39 -17.75 2.50
N ILE A 311 33.49 -16.98 1.41
CA ILE A 311 32.35 -16.70 0.53
C ILE A 311 31.84 -18.07 0.10
N PRO A 312 30.57 -18.43 0.36
CA PRO A 312 30.00 -19.63 -0.23
C PRO A 312 30.18 -19.53 -1.75
N ASP A 313 30.85 -20.50 -2.37
CA ASP A 313 30.92 -20.54 -3.82
C ASP A 313 29.49 -20.56 -4.39
N VAL A 314 29.29 -19.92 -5.54
CA VAL A 314 27.98 -19.94 -6.22
C VAL A 314 27.55 -21.39 -6.34
N PRO A 315 26.40 -21.79 -5.77
CA PRO A 315 25.94 -23.15 -5.95
C PRO A 315 25.83 -23.45 -7.44
N LEU A 316 26.50 -24.50 -7.91
CA LEU A 316 26.54 -24.86 -9.33
C LEU A 316 25.12 -25.05 -9.89
N LEU A 317 24.23 -25.57 -9.03
CA LEU A 317 22.81 -25.69 -9.31
C LEU A 317 22.11 -24.32 -9.30
N ALA A 318 22.46 -23.37 -8.44
CA ALA A 318 21.86 -22.03 -8.44
C ALA A 318 22.08 -21.29 -9.76
N ALA A 319 23.29 -21.34 -10.32
CA ALA A 319 23.57 -20.78 -11.64
C ALA A 319 22.70 -21.43 -12.72
N GLN A 320 22.54 -22.76 -12.68
CA GLN A 320 21.71 -23.52 -13.64
C GLN A 320 20.19 -23.37 -13.40
N THR A 321 19.76 -23.17 -12.15
CA THR A 321 18.36 -23.09 -11.74
C THR A 321 17.82 -21.67 -11.80
N PHE A 322 18.67 -20.65 -11.64
CA PHE A 322 18.33 -19.26 -11.94
C PHE A 322 18.01 -19.09 -13.44
N ILE A 323 18.67 -19.88 -14.29
CA ILE A 323 18.33 -20.03 -15.71
C ILE A 323 17.05 -20.88 -15.88
N GLN A 324 16.79 -21.85 -15.00
CA GLN A 324 15.61 -22.73 -15.05
C GLN A 324 14.57 -22.43 -13.95
N ARG A 325 13.85 -21.30 -14.06
CA ARG A 325 12.42 -21.09 -13.69
C ARG A 325 11.83 -21.57 -12.35
N ASP A 326 12.62 -22.02 -11.39
CA ASP A 326 12.08 -22.84 -10.31
C ASP A 326 11.35 -22.04 -9.22
N VAL A 327 11.62 -20.74 -9.09
CA VAL A 327 10.94 -19.84 -8.12
C VAL A 327 9.42 -19.84 -8.32
N LYS A 328 8.95 -19.95 -9.57
CA LYS A 328 7.52 -19.92 -9.92
C LYS A 328 6.73 -21.07 -9.28
N ASN A 329 7.34 -22.24 -9.12
CA ASN A 329 6.70 -23.42 -8.55
C ASN A 329 6.38 -23.26 -7.05
N HIS A 330 7.03 -22.30 -6.39
CA HIS A 330 6.89 -22.02 -4.96
C HIS A 330 6.06 -20.76 -4.67
N LEU A 331 5.51 -20.11 -5.71
CA LEU A 331 4.62 -18.96 -5.58
C LEU A 331 3.16 -19.41 -5.50
N ASN A 332 2.48 -19.03 -4.43
CA ASN A 332 1.03 -19.17 -4.31
C ASN A 332 0.36 -17.85 -4.71
N TYR A 333 -0.11 -17.77 -5.95
CA TYR A 333 -0.75 -16.56 -6.47
C TYR A 333 -2.14 -16.29 -5.89
N GLU A 334 -2.84 -17.31 -5.37
CA GLU A 334 -4.16 -17.14 -4.73
C GLU A 334 -4.01 -16.47 -3.35
N HIS A 335 -2.98 -16.85 -2.61
CA HIS A 335 -2.70 -16.30 -1.29
C HIS A 335 -1.67 -15.17 -1.29
N ARG A 336 -1.07 -14.84 -2.45
CA ARG A 336 0.05 -13.90 -2.61
C ARG A 336 1.20 -14.17 -1.61
N VAL A 337 1.59 -15.43 -1.48
CA VAL A 337 2.63 -15.89 -0.55
C VAL A 337 3.66 -16.74 -1.30
N PHE A 338 4.93 -16.66 -0.88
CA PHE A 338 6.02 -17.52 -1.34
C PHE A 338 6.38 -18.53 -0.23
N ASN A 339 6.43 -19.83 -0.56
CA ASN A 339 6.76 -20.88 0.41
C ASN A 339 8.28 -21.08 0.50
N SER A 340 8.93 -20.32 1.38
CA SER A 340 10.39 -20.38 1.58
C SER A 340 10.88 -21.75 2.06
N GLU A 341 10.12 -22.46 2.90
CA GLU A 341 10.52 -23.79 3.38
C GLU A 341 10.51 -24.82 2.26
N GLU A 342 9.47 -24.81 1.42
CA GLU A 342 9.38 -25.73 0.27
C GLU A 342 10.45 -25.41 -0.77
N PHE A 343 10.72 -24.13 -1.00
CA PHE A 343 11.83 -23.68 -1.85
C PHE A 343 13.19 -24.13 -1.33
N LEU A 344 13.43 -24.12 -0.01
CA LEU A 344 14.69 -24.62 0.55
C LEU A 344 14.77 -26.15 0.51
N LYS A 345 13.65 -26.86 0.73
CA LYS A 345 13.59 -28.33 0.70
C LYS A 345 13.92 -28.91 -0.69
N THR A 346 13.72 -28.15 -1.77
CA THR A 346 14.09 -28.55 -3.14
C THR A 346 15.55 -28.31 -3.50
N ARG A 347 16.34 -27.63 -2.64
CA ARG A 347 17.76 -27.34 -2.86
C ARG A 347 18.68 -28.34 -2.18
N ALA A 348 19.90 -28.48 -2.70
CA ALA A 348 20.91 -29.32 -2.09
C ALA A 348 21.29 -28.80 -0.69
N PRO A 349 21.53 -29.68 0.31
CA PRO A 349 21.81 -29.25 1.69
C PRO A 349 23.02 -28.32 1.84
N GLY A 350 24.02 -28.46 0.97
CA GLY A 350 25.21 -27.58 0.95
C GLY A 350 24.89 -26.13 0.56
N ASP A 351 23.78 -25.91 -0.15
CA ASP A 351 23.41 -24.60 -0.70
C ASP A 351 22.43 -23.84 0.19
N HIS A 352 21.88 -24.50 1.22
CA HIS A 352 20.84 -23.95 2.08
C HIS A 352 21.28 -22.68 2.80
N GLN A 353 22.55 -22.56 3.17
CA GLN A 353 23.09 -21.37 3.82
C GLN A 353 23.02 -20.15 2.91
N PHE A 354 23.46 -20.29 1.65
CA PHE A 354 23.37 -19.24 0.64
C PHE A 354 21.92 -18.82 0.40
N TYR A 355 21.03 -19.78 0.14
CA TYR A 355 19.64 -19.46 -0.16
C TYR A 355 18.91 -18.85 1.03
N LYS A 356 19.15 -19.29 2.26
CA LYS A 356 18.58 -18.64 3.46
C LYS A 356 18.98 -17.16 3.53
N GLN A 357 20.26 -16.86 3.29
CA GLN A 357 20.72 -15.48 3.29
C GLN A 357 20.07 -14.66 2.17
N VAL A 358 19.99 -15.18 0.95
CA VAL A 358 19.33 -14.49 -0.18
C VAL A 358 17.85 -14.25 0.08
N LEU A 359 17.13 -15.21 0.70
CA LEU A 359 15.71 -15.09 1.00
C LEU A 359 15.38 -13.94 1.97
N ASP A 360 16.34 -13.57 2.82
CA ASP A 360 16.21 -12.49 3.81
C ASP A 360 16.63 -11.11 3.27
N THR A 361 17.06 -11.02 2.00
CA THR A 361 17.53 -9.78 1.37
C THR A 361 16.40 -8.87 0.88
N TYR A 362 16.61 -7.56 0.94
CA TYR A 362 15.67 -6.57 0.41
C TYR A 362 15.46 -6.71 -1.11
N MET A 363 16.53 -6.98 -1.87
CA MET A 363 16.48 -7.23 -3.30
C MET A 363 15.53 -8.38 -3.66
N PHE A 364 15.66 -9.52 -2.97
CA PHE A 364 14.80 -10.67 -3.24
C PHE A 364 13.36 -10.43 -2.79
N HIS A 365 13.14 -9.73 -1.66
CA HIS A 365 11.79 -9.33 -1.25
C HIS A 365 11.12 -8.39 -2.25
N SER A 366 11.84 -7.40 -2.79
CA SER A 366 11.34 -6.51 -3.84
C SER A 366 10.95 -7.29 -5.10
N PHE A 367 11.81 -8.21 -5.52
CA PHE A 367 11.53 -9.13 -6.64
C PHE A 367 10.30 -10.01 -6.37
N LEU A 368 10.20 -10.66 -5.21
CA LEU A 368 9.04 -11.46 -4.83
C LEU A 368 7.75 -10.62 -4.81
N LYS A 369 7.79 -9.41 -4.24
CA LYS A 369 6.65 -8.49 -4.22
C LYS A 369 6.17 -8.20 -5.64
N ALA A 370 7.08 -7.91 -6.58
CA ALA A 370 6.75 -7.70 -7.98
C ALA A 370 6.13 -8.94 -8.65
N ARG A 371 6.62 -10.15 -8.34
CA ARG A 371 6.04 -11.42 -8.85
C ARG A 371 4.67 -11.73 -8.25
N LEU A 372 4.49 -11.56 -6.93
CA LEU A 372 3.22 -11.80 -6.24
C LEU A 372 2.15 -10.76 -6.60
N SER A 373 2.57 -9.53 -6.92
CA SER A 373 1.69 -8.49 -7.47
C SER A 373 1.41 -8.65 -8.96
N ARG A 374 1.95 -9.70 -9.61
CA ARG A 374 1.86 -9.95 -11.07
C ARG A 374 2.29 -8.74 -11.91
N ARG A 375 3.33 -8.03 -11.47
CA ARG A 375 3.92 -6.93 -12.23
C ARG A 375 4.42 -7.46 -13.58
N MET A 376 3.94 -6.87 -14.67
CA MET A 376 4.39 -7.13 -16.03
C MET A 376 5.63 -6.27 -16.33
N ASP A 377 6.79 -6.73 -15.88
CA ASP A 377 8.09 -6.10 -16.20
C ASP A 377 8.88 -6.92 -17.22
N ALA A 378 10.06 -6.44 -17.60
CA ALA A 378 10.95 -7.09 -18.56
C ALA A 378 11.21 -8.58 -18.25
N PHE A 379 11.26 -8.97 -16.96
CA PHE A 379 11.39 -10.37 -16.59
C PHE A 379 10.11 -11.17 -16.77
N ALA A 380 8.94 -10.62 -16.43
CA ALA A 380 7.68 -11.30 -16.69
C ALA A 380 7.48 -11.53 -18.20
N GLN A 381 7.87 -10.56 -19.02
CA GLN A 381 7.84 -10.69 -20.48
C GLN A 381 8.87 -11.71 -20.98
N MET A 382 10.12 -11.64 -20.51
CA MET A 382 11.15 -12.64 -20.83
C MET A 382 10.70 -14.05 -20.42
N ASP A 383 10.08 -14.22 -19.24
CA ASP A 383 9.57 -15.50 -18.77
C ASP A 383 8.40 -16.00 -19.62
N LEU A 384 7.52 -15.13 -20.13
CA LEU A 384 6.51 -15.53 -21.11
C LEU A 384 7.15 -15.93 -22.45
N ASP A 385 8.13 -15.17 -22.91
CA ASP A 385 8.81 -15.37 -24.19
C ASP A 385 9.63 -16.67 -24.21
N THR A 386 10.19 -17.05 -23.06
CA THR A 386 10.96 -18.30 -22.94
C THR A 386 10.07 -19.53 -22.66
N GLN A 387 8.74 -19.36 -22.42
CA GLN A 387 7.81 -20.44 -22.05
C GLN A 387 7.46 -21.32 -23.25
N SER A 388 7.28 -22.62 -23.01
CA SER A 388 6.77 -23.53 -24.02
C SER A 388 5.34 -23.13 -24.42
N GLU A 389 4.90 -23.41 -25.66
CA GLU A 389 3.55 -23.02 -26.10
C GLU A 389 2.43 -23.65 -25.24
N GLU A 390 2.66 -24.85 -24.68
CA GLU A 390 1.73 -25.53 -23.78
C GLU A 390 1.58 -24.83 -22.41
N ASP A 391 2.66 -24.21 -21.90
CA ASP A 391 2.64 -23.45 -20.65
C ASP A 391 2.05 -22.04 -20.82
N ARG A 392 2.21 -21.43 -22.01
CA ARG A 392 1.62 -20.11 -22.33
C ARG A 392 0.09 -20.15 -22.32
N ILE A 393 -0.50 -21.22 -22.85
CA ILE A 393 -1.96 -21.41 -22.91
C ILE A 393 -2.56 -21.60 -21.50
N ASN A 394 -1.83 -22.28 -20.60
CA ASN A 394 -2.26 -22.45 -19.21
C ASN A 394 -2.08 -21.17 -18.38
N GLY A 395 -1.09 -20.32 -18.66
CA GLY A 395 -0.86 -19.05 -17.95
C GLY A 395 -1.94 -17.98 -18.19
N MET A 396 -2.55 -17.95 -19.38
CA MET A 396 -3.61 -16.99 -19.73
C MET A 396 -5.01 -17.37 -19.23
N LEU A 397 -5.25 -18.64 -18.86
CA LEU A 397 -6.59 -19.15 -18.52
C LEU A 397 -6.83 -19.43 -17.02
N ILE A 398 -5.93 -19.03 -16.12
CA ILE A 398 -6.13 -19.22 -14.66
C ILE A 398 -7.04 -18.13 -14.10
N SER A 399 -8.34 -18.35 -14.27
CA SER A 399 -9.38 -17.97 -13.29
C SER A 399 -9.28 -18.92 -12.09
N PRO A 400 -9.38 -18.46 -10.82
CA PRO A 400 -9.17 -19.30 -9.65
C PRO A 400 -10.40 -20.19 -9.42
N ARG A 401 -10.46 -21.31 -10.13
CA ARG A 401 -11.19 -22.49 -9.68
C ARG A 401 -10.17 -23.49 -9.14
N ARG A 402 -10.34 -23.83 -7.87
CA ARG A 402 -9.63 -24.90 -7.15
C ARG A 402 -9.44 -26.12 -8.08
N PRO A 403 -8.22 -26.67 -8.23
CA PRO A 403 -8.04 -27.88 -9.03
C PRO A 403 -8.90 -29.01 -8.44
N THR A 404 -9.65 -29.68 -9.30
CA THR A 404 -10.52 -30.80 -8.95
C THR A 404 -9.71 -31.96 -8.36
N VAL A 405 -10.34 -32.72 -7.46
CA VAL A 405 -9.76 -33.87 -6.74
C VAL A 405 -9.14 -34.91 -7.70
N GLU A 406 -9.62 -35.02 -8.94
CA GLU A 406 -9.03 -35.86 -10.00
C GLU A 406 -7.60 -35.46 -10.40
N LYS A 407 -7.23 -34.17 -10.36
CA LYS A 407 -5.86 -33.70 -10.66
C LYS A 407 -4.88 -33.86 -9.49
N ILE A 408 -5.40 -34.02 -8.28
CA ILE A 408 -4.58 -34.34 -7.09
C ILE A 408 -4.34 -35.86 -7.01
N ALA A 409 -5.29 -36.66 -7.51
CA ALA A 409 -5.16 -38.12 -7.59
C ALA A 409 -4.11 -38.59 -8.63
N SER A 410 -3.92 -37.86 -9.75
CA SER A 410 -2.93 -38.24 -10.77
C SER A 410 -1.47 -37.91 -10.43
N ARG A 411 -1.22 -37.14 -9.36
CA ARG A 411 0.14 -36.89 -8.84
C ARG A 411 0.55 -37.81 -7.70
N LYS A 412 -0.33 -38.71 -7.25
CA LYS A 412 -0.04 -39.71 -6.21
C LYS A 412 -0.33 -41.12 -6.71
N SER A 413 0.45 -41.61 -7.66
CA SER A 413 0.67 -43.06 -7.81
C SER A 413 1.94 -43.37 -8.63
N SER A 414 3.03 -43.71 -7.95
CA SER A 414 3.80 -44.91 -8.29
C SER A 414 4.57 -45.37 -7.05
N PRO A 415 4.35 -46.62 -6.55
CA PRO A 415 5.19 -47.25 -5.55
C PRO A 415 6.34 -48.06 -6.19
N LEU A 416 7.31 -48.37 -5.34
CA LEU A 416 8.69 -48.83 -5.55
C LEU A 416 8.92 -50.24 -6.14
N HIS A 417 10.20 -50.46 -6.52
CA HIS A 417 10.99 -51.69 -6.81
C HIS A 417 11.04 -52.15 -8.29
N VAL A 418 12.19 -52.52 -8.90
CA VAL A 418 13.36 -53.33 -8.44
C VAL A 418 14.65 -53.00 -9.31
N PRO A 419 15.85 -53.66 -9.20
CA PRO A 419 17.12 -52.98 -8.85
C PRO A 419 18.35 -53.25 -9.78
N HIS A 420 19.47 -52.59 -9.44
CA HIS A 420 20.89 -52.88 -9.72
C HIS A 420 21.38 -53.38 -11.10
N ARG A 421 22.36 -52.65 -11.65
CA ARG A 421 23.68 -53.24 -12.00
C ARG A 421 24.82 -52.22 -11.81
N ARG A 422 25.83 -52.66 -11.05
CA ARG A 422 27.19 -52.07 -10.97
C ARG A 422 27.84 -52.09 -12.36
N MET A 423 28.65 -51.08 -12.66
CA MET A 423 30.00 -51.28 -13.20
C MET A 423 30.90 -50.13 -12.74
N VAL A 424 31.78 -50.46 -11.80
CA VAL A 424 33.10 -49.83 -11.61
C VAL A 424 33.89 -50.05 -12.89
N VAL A 425 34.58 -49.05 -13.44
CA VAL A 425 35.93 -49.15 -14.04
C VAL A 425 36.51 -47.73 -14.17
N SER A 426 37.51 -47.46 -13.32
CA SER A 426 38.72 -46.64 -13.46
C SER A 426 38.70 -45.26 -14.15
N MET A 427 39.25 -44.27 -13.44
CA MET A 427 40.00 -43.14 -14.02
C MET A 427 41.08 -43.65 -14.99
N PRO A 428 41.47 -42.81 -15.96
CA PRO A 428 42.88 -42.64 -16.26
C PRO A 428 43.32 -41.18 -16.15
N ASP A 429 44.34 -41.01 -15.32
CA ASP A 429 45.48 -40.08 -15.33
C ASP A 429 45.46 -38.80 -16.18
N LEU A 430 45.73 -37.69 -15.48
CA LEU A 430 46.46 -36.53 -15.98
C LEU A 430 47.83 -36.96 -16.52
N GLN A 431 48.15 -36.58 -17.76
CA GLN A 431 49.49 -36.12 -18.14
C GLN A 431 49.49 -35.35 -19.46
N ASP A 432 50.05 -34.15 -19.37
CA ASP A 432 50.84 -33.40 -20.35
C ASP A 432 50.32 -33.18 -21.77
N ILE A 433 49.81 -31.97 -22.05
CA ILE A 433 50.18 -31.23 -23.27
C ILE A 433 50.41 -29.74 -22.95
N ALA A 434 51.69 -29.40 -22.99
CA ALA A 434 52.39 -28.14 -23.25
C ALA A 434 51.60 -26.83 -23.49
N THR A 435 52.09 -25.79 -22.80
CA THR A 435 52.04 -24.38 -23.20
C THR A 435 52.53 -24.15 -24.63
N PRO A 436 51.87 -23.27 -25.41
CA PRO A 436 52.58 -22.45 -26.39
C PRO A 436 52.42 -20.95 -26.05
N GLU A 437 53.60 -20.37 -25.81
CA GLU A 437 54.08 -19.00 -26.02
C GLU A 437 53.11 -17.92 -26.52
N LEU A 438 53.17 -16.78 -25.81
CA LEU A 438 52.73 -15.45 -26.21
C LEU A 438 53.63 -14.87 -27.32
N ALA A 439 53.03 -14.28 -28.36
CA ALA A 439 53.38 -12.97 -28.97
C ALA A 439 52.54 -12.69 -30.24
N PRO A 440 52.44 -11.45 -30.75
CA PRO A 440 52.05 -10.20 -30.12
C PRO A 440 50.82 -9.57 -30.82
N ARG A 441 50.28 -8.48 -30.26
CA ARG A 441 49.25 -7.59 -30.83
C ARG A 441 49.39 -7.37 -32.35
N ASN A 442 48.26 -7.31 -33.06
CA ASN A 442 47.96 -6.23 -34.01
C ASN A 442 46.46 -6.16 -34.37
N SER A 443 46.01 -4.92 -34.47
CA SER A 443 44.72 -4.40 -34.91
C SER A 443 44.28 -4.84 -36.31
N SER A 444 42.98 -5.06 -36.52
CA SER A 444 42.16 -4.50 -37.62
C SER A 444 40.97 -5.39 -37.98
N LEU A 445 39.82 -4.74 -38.15
CA LEU A 445 38.53 -5.21 -38.64
C LEU A 445 38.61 -6.09 -39.91
N ARG A 446 37.72 -7.09 -40.03
CA ARG A 446 36.91 -7.39 -41.23
C ARG A 446 35.86 -8.50 -40.98
N LEU A 447 34.61 -8.19 -41.32
CA LEU A 447 33.54 -9.17 -41.59
C LEU A 447 34.00 -10.14 -42.68
N THR A 448 33.84 -11.45 -42.45
CA THR A 448 33.72 -12.45 -43.52
C THR A 448 32.75 -13.56 -43.09
N ASP A 449 31.93 -13.97 -44.04
CA ASP A 449 30.80 -14.91 -43.93
C ASP A 449 31.17 -16.27 -43.36
N THR A 450 30.34 -16.78 -42.44
CA THR A 450 30.41 -18.15 -41.94
C THR A 450 29.52 -19.08 -42.76
N VAL A 451 30.14 -19.88 -43.64
CA VAL A 451 29.61 -21.18 -44.06
C VAL A 451 30.49 -22.26 -43.47
N GLY A 452 29.90 -23.05 -42.56
CA GLY A 452 30.32 -24.42 -42.23
C GLY A 452 31.26 -24.59 -41.04
N CYS A 453 30.69 -24.91 -39.87
CA CYS A 453 31.23 -25.92 -38.94
C CYS A 453 30.15 -26.37 -37.95
N ARG A 454 29.72 -27.64 -38.06
CA ARG A 454 28.87 -28.32 -37.07
C ARG A 454 29.75 -28.85 -35.94
N GLY A 455 29.56 -28.34 -34.73
CA GLY A 455 30.05 -28.90 -33.47
C GLY A 455 28.94 -28.83 -32.43
N SER A 456 28.59 -29.95 -31.81
CA SER A 456 27.41 -30.13 -30.97
C SER A 456 27.62 -29.54 -29.58
N GLY A 457 26.91 -28.45 -29.31
CA GLY A 457 26.62 -27.90 -28.00
C GLY A 457 25.40 -27.00 -28.19
N ALA A 458 24.28 -27.31 -27.56
CA ALA A 458 23.03 -26.56 -27.72
C ALA A 458 23.14 -25.17 -27.07
N VAL A 459 23.83 -24.26 -27.73
CA VAL A 459 23.66 -22.82 -27.52
C VAL A 459 22.28 -22.48 -28.09
N LEU A 460 21.39 -21.95 -27.25
CA LEU A 460 20.10 -21.39 -27.68
C LEU A 460 20.36 -20.34 -28.76
N ASN A 461 20.16 -20.71 -30.02
CA ASN A 461 20.13 -19.77 -31.14
C ASN A 461 18.88 -18.90 -31.01
N VAL A 462 18.96 -17.86 -30.20
CA VAL A 462 18.03 -16.73 -30.27
C VAL A 462 18.47 -15.91 -31.50
N PRO A 463 17.66 -15.78 -32.56
CA PRO A 463 18.01 -14.94 -33.69
C PRO A 463 18.23 -13.49 -33.19
N PRO A 464 19.30 -12.80 -33.62
CA PRO A 464 19.55 -11.43 -33.17
C PRO A 464 18.38 -10.55 -33.59
N LYS A 465 17.80 -9.81 -32.63
CA LYS A 465 16.77 -8.80 -32.91
C LYS A 465 17.37 -7.77 -33.88
N SER A 466 16.68 -7.46 -34.97
CA SER A 466 17.16 -6.47 -35.94
C SER A 466 17.22 -5.09 -35.30
N THR A 467 18.42 -4.51 -35.24
CA THR A 467 18.66 -3.17 -34.73
C THR A 467 18.59 -2.15 -35.87
N TYR A 468 17.88 -1.04 -35.66
CA TYR A 468 17.75 0.04 -36.64
C TYR A 468 18.41 1.32 -36.12
N MET A 469 19.01 2.08 -37.03
CA MET A 469 19.68 3.34 -36.72
C MET A 469 18.99 4.48 -37.48
N PHE A 470 18.58 5.53 -36.77
CA PHE A 470 18.06 6.74 -37.38
C PHE A 470 19.06 7.88 -37.22
N LYS A 471 19.49 8.45 -38.37
CA LYS A 471 20.43 9.56 -38.40
C LYS A 471 19.70 10.89 -38.24
N ILE A 472 20.00 11.60 -37.16
CA ILE A 472 19.53 12.95 -36.87
C ILE A 472 20.26 13.95 -37.79
N PRO A 473 19.58 15.01 -38.30
CA PRO A 473 20.22 16.08 -39.04
C PRO A 473 21.41 16.69 -38.31
N GLU A 474 22.42 17.14 -39.05
CA GLU A 474 23.57 17.80 -38.43
C GLU A 474 23.19 19.23 -38.00
N ILE A 475 23.63 19.62 -36.80
CA ILE A 475 23.38 20.96 -36.24
C ILE A 475 24.56 21.86 -36.59
N HIS A 476 24.44 22.64 -37.67
CA HIS A 476 25.50 23.54 -38.19
C HIS A 476 25.16 25.04 -38.14
N PHE A 477 23.96 25.38 -37.68
CA PHE A 477 23.44 26.74 -37.70
C PHE A 477 23.56 27.42 -36.33
N PRO A 478 23.57 28.77 -36.26
CA PRO A 478 23.51 29.48 -34.99
C PRO A 478 22.19 29.16 -34.28
N LEU A 479 22.23 28.90 -32.98
CA LEU A 479 21.10 28.48 -32.14
C LEU A 479 20.11 29.63 -31.85
N VAL A 480 19.63 30.24 -32.93
CA VAL A 480 18.58 31.26 -32.96
C VAL A 480 17.26 30.56 -33.27
N GLY A 481 16.16 31.03 -32.69
CA GLY A 481 14.84 30.37 -32.78
C GLY A 481 14.43 29.95 -34.20
N GLN A 482 14.72 30.77 -35.22
CA GLN A 482 14.41 30.44 -36.62
C GLN A 482 15.15 29.20 -37.14
N CYS A 483 16.44 29.05 -36.82
CA CYS A 483 17.24 27.93 -37.26
C CYS A 483 16.89 26.65 -36.48
N VAL A 484 16.55 26.78 -35.20
CA VAL A 484 16.04 25.67 -34.38
C VAL A 484 14.69 25.15 -34.92
N GLN A 485 13.80 26.05 -35.34
CA GLN A 485 12.54 25.67 -35.98
C GLN A 485 12.76 24.99 -37.34
N ALA A 486 13.71 25.48 -38.14
CA ALA A 486 14.11 24.83 -39.40
C ALA A 486 14.64 23.41 -39.16
N TYR A 487 15.48 23.21 -38.15
CA TYR A 487 15.98 21.89 -37.76
C TYR A 487 14.89 20.91 -37.38
N TYR A 488 13.92 21.32 -36.56
CA TYR A 488 12.79 20.46 -36.24
C TYR A 488 11.96 20.13 -37.48
N THR A 489 11.86 21.08 -38.43
CA THR A 489 11.14 20.86 -39.69
C THR A 489 11.85 19.82 -40.56
N ASP A 490 13.17 19.94 -40.69
CA ASP A 490 14.00 18.98 -41.41
C ASP A 490 13.97 17.60 -40.76
N LEU A 491 14.04 17.53 -39.42
CA LEU A 491 13.94 16.29 -38.66
C LEU A 491 12.57 15.61 -38.85
N ALA A 492 11.46 16.36 -38.78
CA ALA A 492 10.12 15.84 -39.05
C ALA A 492 9.96 15.32 -40.49
N ALA A 493 10.57 16.01 -41.47
CA ALA A 493 10.59 15.58 -42.86
C ALA A 493 11.40 14.29 -43.07
N LEU A 494 12.57 14.16 -42.42
CA LEU A 494 13.37 12.93 -42.45
C LEU A 494 12.64 11.75 -41.79
N LEU A 495 11.98 11.97 -40.66
CA LEU A 495 11.16 10.95 -40.00
C LEU A 495 10.02 10.50 -40.91
N THR A 496 9.30 11.44 -41.54
CA THR A 496 8.21 11.15 -42.47
C THR A 496 8.71 10.36 -43.70
N LYS A 497 9.88 10.73 -44.23
CA LYS A 497 10.53 10.00 -45.32
C LYS A 497 10.91 8.58 -44.88
N ALA A 498 11.49 8.40 -43.70
CA ALA A 498 11.84 7.08 -43.15
C ALA A 498 10.60 6.19 -42.97
N MET A 499 9.49 6.76 -42.50
CA MET A 499 8.21 6.06 -42.37
C MET A 499 7.66 5.56 -43.71
N GLY A 500 7.83 6.34 -44.78
CA GLY A 500 7.37 5.97 -46.12
C GLY A 500 8.17 4.82 -46.78
N PHE A 501 9.38 4.52 -46.30
CA PHE A 501 10.22 3.43 -46.79
C PHE A 501 10.07 2.12 -46.00
N LEU A 502 9.23 2.08 -44.97
CA LEU A 502 9.01 0.88 -44.17
C LEU A 502 8.11 -0.12 -44.88
N ALA A 503 8.51 -1.39 -44.86
CA ALA A 503 7.62 -2.49 -45.22
C ALA A 503 6.43 -2.57 -44.23
N PRO A 504 5.23 -3.00 -44.67
CA PRO A 504 4.03 -3.07 -43.84
C PRO A 504 4.20 -3.90 -42.55
N ASP A 505 5.12 -4.86 -42.56
CA ASP A 505 5.34 -5.81 -41.46
C ASP A 505 6.14 -5.21 -40.29
N ASN A 506 6.72 -4.00 -40.43
CA ASN A 506 7.55 -3.36 -39.40
C ASN A 506 6.75 -2.40 -38.49
N SER A 507 5.60 -2.84 -37.98
CA SER A 507 4.70 -2.04 -37.13
C SER A 507 5.39 -1.50 -35.86
N LEU A 508 6.27 -2.29 -35.24
CA LEU A 508 7.02 -1.87 -34.05
C LEU A 508 7.95 -0.68 -34.34
N LEU A 509 8.69 -0.71 -35.44
CA LEU A 509 9.60 0.38 -35.82
C LEU A 509 8.81 1.63 -36.22
N LEU A 510 7.69 1.46 -36.93
CA LEU A 510 6.78 2.55 -37.28
C LEU A 510 6.26 3.29 -36.04
N ALA A 511 5.92 2.57 -34.96
CA ALA A 511 5.53 3.17 -33.68
C ALA A 511 6.63 4.09 -33.10
N ARG A 512 7.91 3.72 -33.21
CA ARG A 512 9.02 4.55 -32.68
C ARG A 512 9.20 5.84 -33.48
N TYR A 513 8.94 5.79 -34.79
CA TYR A 513 8.91 7.01 -35.61
C TYR A 513 7.72 7.92 -35.29
N PHE A 514 6.53 7.36 -35.04
CA PHE A 514 5.40 8.15 -34.54
C PHE A 514 5.73 8.83 -33.21
N TYR A 515 6.37 8.12 -32.28
CA TYR A 515 6.82 8.70 -31.00
C TYR A 515 7.78 9.89 -31.23
N LEU A 516 8.85 9.69 -32.00
CA LEU A 516 9.84 10.73 -32.27
C LEU A 516 9.25 11.92 -33.01
N ARG A 517 8.42 11.68 -34.04
CA ARG A 517 7.80 12.76 -34.82
C ARG A 517 6.79 13.54 -34.00
N GLY A 518 6.02 12.86 -33.14
CA GLY A 518 5.14 13.49 -32.17
C GLY A 518 5.88 14.44 -31.23
N LEU A 519 7.03 14.02 -30.68
CA LEU A 519 7.88 14.90 -29.86
C LEU A 519 8.41 16.12 -30.64
N VAL A 520 8.84 15.91 -31.88
CA VAL A 520 9.32 17.00 -32.75
C VAL A 520 8.21 18.01 -33.03
N HIS A 521 6.99 17.55 -33.34
CA HIS A 521 5.84 18.43 -33.54
C HIS A 521 5.47 19.22 -32.27
N LEU A 522 5.62 18.63 -31.07
CA LEU A 522 5.44 19.37 -29.82
C LEU A 522 6.46 20.51 -29.66
N MET A 523 7.73 20.26 -29.96
CA MET A 523 8.78 21.29 -29.90
C MET A 523 8.56 22.44 -30.90
N GLN A 524 7.84 22.17 -31.98
CA GLN A 524 7.42 23.18 -32.96
C GLN A 524 6.14 23.93 -32.58
N GLY A 525 5.48 23.55 -31.47
CA GLY A 525 4.17 24.08 -31.09
C GLY A 525 3.01 23.57 -31.96
N GLN A 526 3.23 22.54 -32.79
CA GLN A 526 2.20 21.93 -33.63
C GLN A 526 1.41 20.87 -32.85
N LEU A 527 0.60 21.32 -31.88
CA LEU A 527 -0.10 20.45 -30.92
C LEU A 527 -1.03 19.43 -31.62
N LEU A 528 -1.75 19.84 -32.67
CA LEU A 528 -2.65 18.96 -33.41
C LEU A 528 -1.91 17.84 -34.16
N SER A 529 -0.81 18.18 -34.85
CA SER A 529 0.03 17.20 -35.55
C SER A 529 0.65 16.20 -34.57
N ALA A 530 1.09 16.69 -33.40
CA ALA A 530 1.61 15.84 -32.35
C ALA A 530 0.55 14.86 -31.82
N LEU A 531 -0.68 15.32 -31.59
CA LEU A 531 -1.78 14.46 -31.13
C LEU A 531 -2.14 13.37 -32.15
N LEU A 532 -2.08 13.68 -33.45
CA LEU A 532 -2.29 12.68 -34.50
C LEU A 532 -1.19 11.60 -34.47
N ASP A 533 0.06 11.97 -34.27
CA ASP A 533 1.16 11.02 -34.13
C ASP A 533 1.02 10.15 -32.88
N PHE A 534 0.66 10.75 -31.74
CA PHE A 534 0.41 10.00 -30.51
C PHE A 534 -0.82 9.09 -30.61
N GLN A 535 -1.82 9.47 -31.38
CA GLN A 535 -2.99 8.63 -31.65
C GLN A 535 -2.63 7.41 -32.50
N ASN A 536 -1.79 7.59 -33.52
CA ASN A 536 -1.27 6.47 -34.31
C ASN A 536 -0.34 5.58 -33.48
N LEU A 537 0.43 6.17 -32.57
CA LEU A 537 1.23 5.44 -31.59
C LEU A 537 0.34 4.59 -30.67
N TYR A 538 -0.72 5.16 -30.10
CA TYR A 538 -1.67 4.45 -29.24
C TYR A 538 -2.32 3.24 -29.94
N LYS A 539 -2.54 3.33 -31.25
CA LYS A 539 -3.04 2.20 -32.06
C LYS A 539 -1.97 1.11 -32.30
N THR A 540 -0.70 1.50 -32.38
CA THR A 540 0.38 0.61 -32.84
C THR A 540 1.14 -0.03 -31.68
N ASP A 541 1.49 0.74 -30.64
CA ASP A 541 2.19 0.28 -29.45
C ASP A 541 1.85 1.17 -28.24
N ILE A 542 0.94 0.68 -27.40
CA ILE A 542 0.52 1.36 -26.15
C ILE A 542 1.66 1.38 -25.12
N GLY A 543 2.60 0.43 -25.18
CA GLY A 543 3.64 0.27 -24.16
C GLY A 543 4.61 1.45 -24.08
N ILE A 544 4.78 2.19 -25.18
CA ILE A 544 5.63 3.40 -25.24
C ILE A 544 4.81 4.70 -25.30
N PHE A 545 3.50 4.64 -25.05
CA PHE A 545 2.60 5.78 -25.17
C PHE A 545 2.81 6.80 -24.04
N PRO A 546 3.16 8.07 -24.34
CA PRO A 546 3.48 9.06 -23.32
C PRO A 546 2.22 9.78 -22.79
N ALA A 547 1.40 9.07 -21.99
CA ALA A 547 0.09 9.55 -21.55
C ALA A 547 0.12 10.93 -20.85
N ASP A 548 1.06 11.16 -19.94
CA ASP A 548 1.18 12.45 -19.22
C ASP A 548 1.53 13.61 -20.15
N LEU A 549 2.38 13.36 -21.15
CA LEU A 549 2.76 14.36 -22.14
C LEU A 549 1.58 14.71 -23.05
N VAL A 550 0.84 13.69 -23.50
CA VAL A 550 -0.37 13.87 -24.30
C VAL A 550 -1.41 14.66 -23.52
N LYS A 551 -1.62 14.34 -22.24
CA LYS A 551 -2.53 15.09 -21.37
C LYS A 551 -2.16 16.57 -21.27
N ARG A 552 -0.90 16.88 -20.96
CA ARG A 552 -0.40 18.28 -20.90
C ARG A 552 -0.54 18.99 -22.25
N THR A 553 -0.31 18.27 -23.35
CA THR A 553 -0.51 18.79 -24.71
C THR A 553 -1.95 19.25 -24.90
N VAL A 554 -2.92 18.39 -24.58
CA VAL A 554 -4.36 18.68 -24.70
C VAL A 554 -4.80 19.84 -23.78
N GLU A 555 -4.26 19.90 -22.56
CA GLU A 555 -4.51 20.99 -21.60
C GLU A 555 -3.93 22.34 -22.07
N SER A 556 -2.83 22.31 -22.84
CA SER A 556 -2.18 23.50 -23.39
C SER A 556 -2.80 24.04 -24.68
N MET A 557 -3.72 23.30 -25.32
CA MET A 557 -4.34 23.71 -26.58
C MET A 557 -5.26 24.92 -26.41
N SER A 558 -5.26 25.82 -27.39
CA SER A 558 -6.24 26.89 -27.44
C SER A 558 -7.64 26.36 -27.78
N ALA A 559 -8.70 27.10 -27.42
CA ALA A 559 -10.08 26.74 -27.72
C ALA A 559 -10.36 26.37 -29.21
N PRO A 560 -9.82 27.09 -30.23
CA PRO A 560 -10.03 26.72 -31.63
C PRO A 560 -9.28 25.44 -32.02
N GLU A 561 -8.05 25.24 -31.55
CA GLU A 561 -7.28 24.02 -31.83
C GLU A 561 -7.93 22.81 -31.18
N ARG A 562 -8.47 22.98 -29.97
CA ARG A 562 -9.23 21.96 -29.27
C ARG A 562 -10.49 21.59 -30.04
N ALA A 563 -11.28 22.57 -30.48
CA ALA A 563 -12.45 22.32 -31.31
C ALA A 563 -12.10 21.63 -32.65
N GLN A 564 -10.90 21.88 -33.20
CA GLN A 564 -10.41 21.19 -34.39
C GLN A 564 -10.02 19.74 -34.11
N ALA A 565 -9.32 19.47 -33.01
CA ALA A 565 -9.02 18.09 -32.57
C ALA A 565 -10.31 17.32 -32.27
N GLU A 566 -11.30 17.98 -31.67
CA GLU A 566 -12.59 17.40 -31.30
C GLU A 566 -13.49 17.08 -32.52
N ARG A 567 -13.17 17.58 -33.72
CA ARG A 567 -13.85 17.20 -34.97
C ARG A 567 -13.39 15.86 -35.52
N ALA A 568 -12.18 15.41 -35.17
CA ALA A 568 -11.67 14.12 -35.60
C ALA A 568 -12.12 13.03 -34.61
N PRO A 569 -12.93 12.04 -35.02
CA PRO A 569 -13.53 11.08 -34.09
C PRO A 569 -12.47 10.25 -33.35
N GLU A 570 -11.34 9.99 -33.98
CA GLU A 570 -10.27 9.21 -33.36
C GLU A 570 -9.46 9.99 -32.32
N LEU A 571 -9.29 11.30 -32.53
CA LEU A 571 -8.67 12.20 -31.55
C LEU A 571 -9.63 12.48 -30.41
N MET A 572 -10.93 12.64 -30.69
CA MET A 572 -11.97 12.75 -29.66
C MET A 572 -11.95 11.57 -28.71
N ARG A 573 -11.87 10.36 -29.26
CA ARG A 573 -11.78 9.15 -28.45
C ARG A 573 -10.53 9.14 -27.59
N LEU A 574 -9.37 9.52 -28.14
CA LEU A 574 -8.13 9.60 -27.37
C LEU A 574 -8.19 10.68 -26.28
N ILE A 575 -8.72 11.85 -26.59
CA ILE A 575 -8.88 12.99 -25.67
C ILE A 575 -9.84 12.61 -24.54
N SER A 576 -10.98 12.00 -24.87
CA SER A 576 -11.93 11.46 -23.88
C SER A 576 -11.28 10.35 -23.06
N GLU A 577 -10.60 9.37 -23.67
CA GLU A 577 -9.93 8.28 -22.93
C GLU A 577 -8.82 8.78 -21.99
N ILE A 578 -8.12 9.88 -22.31
CA ILE A 578 -7.01 10.41 -21.48
C ILE A 578 -7.49 11.45 -20.46
N LEU A 579 -8.49 12.26 -20.79
CA LEU A 579 -9.04 13.27 -19.88
C LEU A 579 -10.13 12.70 -18.96
N ASP A 580 -10.91 11.73 -19.43
CA ASP A 580 -11.96 11.05 -18.63
C ASP A 580 -11.41 9.88 -17.81
N LYS A 581 -10.16 9.45 -18.03
CA LYS A 581 -9.43 8.59 -17.10
C LYS A 581 -8.56 9.45 -16.15
N PRO A 582 -9.03 9.80 -14.95
CA PRO A 582 -8.10 10.09 -13.86
C PRO A 582 -7.28 8.81 -13.63
N HIS A 583 -5.94 8.92 -13.65
CA HIS A 583 -4.98 7.82 -13.52
C HIS A 583 -5.57 6.51 -12.97
N GLU A 584 -5.70 5.50 -13.83
CA GLU A 584 -5.53 4.11 -13.43
C GLU A 584 -4.03 3.87 -13.16
N ALA A 585 -3.51 4.43 -12.06
CA ALA A 585 -2.73 3.57 -11.20
C ALA A 585 -3.73 2.53 -10.70
N SER A 586 -3.41 1.24 -10.84
CA SER A 586 -4.20 0.10 -10.37
C SER A 586 -5.18 0.48 -9.25
N LYS A 587 -6.47 0.62 -9.58
CA LYS A 587 -7.49 1.02 -8.61
C LYS A 587 -7.68 -0.09 -7.56
N PRO A 588 -7.47 0.18 -6.26
CA PRO A 588 -8.41 -0.27 -5.26
C PRO A 588 -9.65 0.64 -5.34
N ASP A 589 -10.83 0.04 -5.52
CA ASP A 589 -12.18 0.59 -5.33
C ASP A 589 -12.49 2.04 -5.80
N ASP A 590 -13.22 2.13 -6.93
CA ASP A 590 -13.81 3.36 -7.47
C ASP A 590 -15.11 3.73 -6.75
N HIS A 591 -15.12 4.78 -5.91
CA HIS A 591 -16.27 5.66 -5.65
C HIS A 591 -15.87 6.90 -4.81
N VAL A 592 -14.99 7.79 -5.27
CA VAL A 592 -14.82 9.14 -4.66
C VAL A 592 -14.60 10.21 -5.73
N LYS A 593 -15.28 11.35 -5.60
CA LYS A 593 -15.19 12.51 -6.50
C LYS A 593 -13.79 13.16 -6.42
N ASN A 594 -13.23 13.58 -7.55
CA ASN A 594 -11.93 14.30 -7.60
C ASN A 594 -12.00 15.63 -6.83
N PHE A 595 -11.13 15.79 -5.83
CA PHE A 595 -10.95 17.01 -5.03
C PHE A 595 -9.92 17.94 -5.68
N GLU A 596 -10.21 19.25 -5.78
CA GLU A 596 -9.29 20.26 -6.31
C GLU A 596 -8.77 21.20 -5.21
N LEU A 597 -7.46 21.43 -5.20
CA LEU A 597 -6.81 22.34 -4.24
C LEU A 597 -7.31 23.80 -4.39
N PRO A 598 -7.51 24.53 -3.28
CA PRO A 598 -7.92 25.93 -3.29
C PRO A 598 -6.89 26.84 -3.99
N LYS A 599 -7.37 27.80 -4.80
CA LYS A 599 -6.52 28.80 -5.49
C LYS A 599 -6.72 30.23 -4.96
N LYS A 600 -7.64 30.42 -4.02
CA LYS A 600 -7.97 31.72 -3.40
C LYS A 600 -7.91 31.59 -1.89
N HIS A 601 -7.62 32.70 -1.20
CA HIS A 601 -7.71 32.77 0.26
C HIS A 601 -9.09 32.33 0.72
N MET A 602 -9.13 31.51 1.77
CA MET A 602 -10.34 30.90 2.29
C MET A 602 -10.71 31.53 3.61
N GLN A 603 -11.95 32.02 3.66
CA GLN A 603 -12.65 32.31 4.91
C GLN A 603 -13.17 31.00 5.51
N LEU A 604 -13.59 31.05 6.78
CA LEU A 604 -14.06 29.89 7.52
C LEU A 604 -15.11 29.04 6.75
N GLY A 605 -16.10 29.67 6.10
CA GLY A 605 -17.12 28.96 5.32
C GLY A 605 -16.57 28.24 4.09
N ASP A 606 -15.64 28.87 3.36
CA ASP A 606 -14.99 28.24 2.21
C ASP A 606 -14.05 27.12 2.65
N PHE A 607 -13.34 27.31 3.75
CA PHE A 607 -12.48 26.29 4.34
C PHE A 607 -13.26 25.05 4.77
N VAL A 608 -14.41 25.22 5.45
CA VAL A 608 -15.31 24.11 5.82
C VAL A 608 -15.71 23.29 4.59
N LYS A 609 -16.14 23.98 3.51
CA LYS A 609 -16.51 23.31 2.27
C LYS A 609 -15.34 22.55 1.65
N ARG A 610 -14.14 23.13 1.60
CA ARG A 610 -12.95 22.50 1.00
C ARG A 610 -12.44 21.32 1.81
N VAL A 611 -12.42 21.40 3.14
CA VAL A 611 -12.04 20.26 3.99
C VAL A 611 -13.04 19.12 3.85
N GLN A 612 -14.35 19.41 3.76
CA GLN A 612 -15.37 18.39 3.51
C GLN A 612 -15.25 17.75 2.13
N GLU A 613 -14.99 18.55 1.08
CA GLU A 613 -14.75 18.05 -0.29
C GLU A 613 -13.49 17.20 -0.39
N SER A 614 -12.46 17.51 0.41
CA SER A 614 -11.19 16.77 0.45
C SER A 614 -11.28 15.40 1.15
N GLY A 615 -12.36 15.16 1.88
CA GLY A 615 -12.56 13.92 2.64
C GLY A 615 -11.76 13.80 3.93
N ILE A 616 -11.01 14.83 4.35
CA ILE A 616 -10.17 14.82 5.58
C ILE A 616 -11.04 14.68 6.83
N VAL A 617 -11.99 15.60 7.02
CA VAL A 617 -12.93 15.61 8.15
C VAL A 617 -14.29 16.06 7.66
N ARG A 618 -15.36 15.38 8.09
CA ARG A 618 -16.74 15.75 7.75
C ARG A 618 -17.41 16.60 8.81
N ASP A 619 -17.01 16.43 10.07
CA ASP A 619 -17.58 17.14 11.21
C ASP A 619 -17.19 18.62 11.21
N THR A 620 -18.19 19.49 11.06
CA THR A 620 -18.03 20.94 11.03
C THR A 620 -17.34 21.46 12.28
N SER A 621 -17.65 20.91 13.47
CA SER A 621 -17.09 21.41 14.74
C SER A 621 -15.57 21.20 14.84
N THR A 622 -15.08 20.07 14.34
CA THR A 622 -13.66 19.75 14.23
C THR A 622 -12.97 20.63 13.19
N ILE A 623 -13.64 20.91 12.06
CA ILE A 623 -13.08 21.80 11.03
C ILE A 623 -12.97 23.26 11.53
N HIS A 624 -13.91 23.73 12.34
CA HIS A 624 -13.80 25.04 12.99
C HIS A 624 -12.54 25.14 13.87
N ARG A 625 -12.26 24.08 14.65
CA ARG A 625 -11.08 24.03 15.53
C ARG A 625 -9.79 23.90 14.74
N LEU A 626 -9.82 23.19 13.60
CA LEU A 626 -8.72 23.14 12.65
C LEU A 626 -8.44 24.51 12.03
N PHE A 627 -9.48 25.24 11.64
CA PHE A 627 -9.34 26.60 11.14
C PHE A 627 -8.71 27.53 12.19
N GLU A 628 -9.17 27.44 13.44
CA GLU A 628 -8.57 28.20 14.55
C GLU A 628 -7.10 27.81 14.80
N ALA A 629 -6.74 26.53 14.68
CA ALA A 629 -5.36 26.06 14.83
C ALA A 629 -4.44 26.60 13.72
N LEU A 630 -4.90 26.59 12.47
CA LEU A 630 -4.10 27.06 11.32
C LEU A 630 -4.01 28.60 11.24
N THR A 631 -4.89 29.33 11.92
CA THR A 631 -4.95 30.81 11.91
C THR A 631 -4.33 31.47 13.16
N VAL A 632 -3.63 30.70 14.00
CA VAL A 632 -2.95 31.23 15.20
C VAL A 632 -1.83 32.19 14.78
N GLY A 633 -2.10 33.50 14.78
CA GLY A 633 -1.04 34.51 14.61
C GLY A 633 -1.30 35.76 13.77
N GLN A 634 -2.52 36.04 13.27
CA GLN A 634 -3.08 37.38 12.90
C GLN A 634 -3.96 37.41 11.62
N GLN A 635 -4.15 36.33 10.89
CA GLN A 635 -5.05 36.33 9.72
C GLN A 635 -6.28 35.44 9.95
N LYS A 636 -7.49 36.02 9.88
CA LYS A 636 -8.77 35.26 9.90
C LYS A 636 -9.06 34.59 8.55
N GLN A 637 -8.04 34.30 7.75
CA GLN A 637 -8.13 33.66 6.45
C GLN A 637 -6.96 32.70 6.32
N ILE A 638 -7.18 31.59 5.62
CA ILE A 638 -6.14 30.61 5.28
C ILE A 638 -5.77 30.84 3.82
N ASP A 639 -4.50 31.10 3.54
CA ASP A 639 -4.01 31.21 2.19
C ASP A 639 -3.92 29.82 1.50
N PRO A 640 -3.96 29.78 0.16
CA PRO A 640 -3.86 28.54 -0.60
C PRO A 640 -2.64 27.67 -0.28
N GLU A 641 -1.50 28.29 0.02
CA GLU A 641 -0.24 27.56 0.24
C GLU A 641 -0.26 26.88 1.61
N THR A 642 -0.70 27.58 2.66
CA THR A 642 -0.92 26.97 3.99
C THR A 642 -1.90 25.79 3.94
N PHE A 643 -2.98 25.88 3.15
CA PHE A 643 -3.90 24.74 2.98
C PHE A 643 -3.25 23.59 2.22
N LYS A 644 -2.48 23.89 1.18
CA LYS A 644 -1.76 22.89 0.38
C LYS A 644 -0.71 22.16 1.22
N ASP A 645 0.05 22.89 2.03
CA ASP A 645 1.03 22.32 2.95
C ASP A 645 0.35 21.44 4.00
N PHE A 646 -0.78 21.88 4.57
CA PHE A 646 -1.60 21.06 5.46
C PHE A 646 -2.13 19.80 4.78
N TYR A 647 -2.65 19.92 3.56
CA TYR A 647 -3.16 18.81 2.78
C TYR A 647 -2.06 17.78 2.47
N ASN A 648 -0.86 18.26 2.11
CA ASN A 648 0.30 17.41 1.86
C ASN A 648 0.76 16.70 3.14
N CYS A 649 0.91 17.42 4.26
CA CYS A 649 1.28 16.84 5.55
C CYS A 649 0.27 15.78 6.00
N TRP A 650 -1.03 16.03 5.80
CA TRP A 650 -2.09 15.05 6.07
C TRP A 650 -1.94 13.79 5.21
N LYS A 651 -1.68 13.96 3.90
CA LYS A 651 -1.50 12.85 2.96
C LYS A 651 -0.23 12.05 3.22
N GLU A 652 0.86 12.71 3.60
CA GLU A 652 2.09 12.06 4.06
C GLU A 652 1.83 11.25 5.33
N THR A 653 1.13 11.81 6.31
CA THR A 653 0.76 11.09 7.55
C THR A 653 -0.13 9.87 7.26
N GLU A 654 -1.07 9.99 6.33
CA GLU A 654 -1.94 8.89 5.88
C GLU A 654 -1.14 7.79 5.15
N ALA A 655 -0.17 8.17 4.31
CA ALA A 655 0.73 7.24 3.62
C ALA A 655 1.70 6.54 4.59
N GLU A 656 2.30 7.29 5.52
CA GLU A 656 3.18 6.74 6.57
C GLU A 656 2.46 5.67 7.39
N ALA A 657 1.19 5.87 7.73
CA ALA A 657 0.38 4.88 8.44
C ALA A 657 0.07 3.61 7.62
N GLN A 658 -0.03 3.72 6.29
CA GLN A 658 -0.31 2.59 5.40
C GLN A 658 0.95 1.78 5.03
N GLU A 659 2.12 2.42 5.07
CA GLU A 659 3.40 1.82 4.66
C GLU A 659 4.25 1.28 5.82
N VAL A 660 3.73 1.28 7.06
CA VAL A 660 4.48 0.78 8.22
C VAL A 660 4.84 -0.70 8.07
N SER A 661 6.13 -0.99 7.86
CA SER A 661 6.67 -2.35 7.91
C SER A 661 6.80 -2.82 9.36
N LEU A 662 5.83 -3.62 9.81
CA LEU A 662 5.88 -4.25 11.13
C LEU A 662 6.55 -5.63 11.04
N PRO A 663 7.41 -5.99 12.01
CA PRO A 663 7.91 -7.36 12.11
C PRO A 663 6.76 -8.36 12.18
N TRP A 664 6.90 -9.54 11.56
CA TRP A 664 5.85 -10.59 11.53
C TRP A 664 5.29 -10.93 12.92
N LEU A 665 6.16 -11.02 13.94
CA LEU A 665 5.74 -11.24 15.32
C LEU A 665 4.77 -10.17 15.84
N VAL A 666 4.88 -8.92 15.39
CA VAL A 666 3.94 -7.85 15.77
C VAL A 666 2.62 -8.03 15.04
N MET A 667 2.66 -8.41 13.76
CA MET A 667 1.47 -8.62 12.93
C MET A 667 0.60 -9.79 13.42
N GLU A 668 1.20 -10.85 13.97
CA GLU A 668 0.45 -11.96 14.60
C GLU A 668 -0.28 -11.56 15.90
N HIS A 669 0.18 -10.49 16.57
CA HIS A 669 -0.35 -10.06 17.87
C HIS A 669 -1.19 -8.77 17.78
N LEU A 670 -1.25 -8.15 16.60
CA LEU A 670 -2.20 -7.08 16.30
C LEU A 670 -3.54 -7.71 15.91
N ASP A 671 -4.63 -7.16 16.41
CA ASP A 671 -5.95 -7.60 15.97
C ASP A 671 -6.09 -7.36 14.45
N LYS A 672 -6.90 -8.18 13.76
CA LYS A 672 -7.17 -8.03 12.31
C LYS A 672 -7.69 -6.64 11.89
N ASN A 673 -8.17 -5.85 12.85
CA ASN A 673 -8.68 -4.49 12.65
C ASN A 673 -7.82 -3.42 13.35
N GLU A 674 -6.67 -3.77 13.94
CA GLU A 674 -5.75 -2.84 14.61
C GLU A 674 -4.65 -2.39 13.65
N CYS A 675 -4.46 -1.07 13.51
CA CYS A 675 -3.48 -0.48 12.61
C CYS A 675 -2.56 0.46 13.38
N VAL A 676 -1.32 0.58 12.94
CA VAL A 676 -0.39 1.60 13.45
C VAL A 676 -0.63 2.89 12.67
N TYR A 677 -1.01 3.94 13.39
CA TYR A 677 -1.34 5.24 12.81
C TYR A 677 -0.23 6.28 12.97
N LYS A 678 0.68 6.08 13.93
CA LYS A 678 1.84 6.95 14.11
C LYS A 678 3.04 6.17 14.63
N LEU A 679 4.22 6.51 14.13
CA LEU A 679 5.52 6.07 14.63
C LEU A 679 6.37 7.26 15.07
N SER A 680 7.13 7.10 16.16
CA SER A 680 8.12 8.09 16.58
C SER A 680 9.44 7.90 15.84
N SER A 681 10.31 8.90 15.90
CA SER A 681 11.75 8.68 15.65
C SER A 681 12.34 7.68 16.67
N SER A 682 13.51 7.11 16.36
CA SER A 682 14.18 6.17 17.29
C SER A 682 14.55 6.88 18.58
N VAL A 683 14.04 6.37 19.70
CA VAL A 683 14.17 6.96 21.03
C VAL A 683 14.77 5.99 22.03
N LYS A 684 15.51 6.56 22.98
CA LYS A 684 15.98 5.82 24.15
C LYS A 684 14.86 5.80 25.19
N THR A 685 14.48 4.60 25.61
CA THR A 685 13.50 4.36 26.67
C THR A 685 14.12 3.57 27.82
N ASN A 686 13.41 3.45 28.93
CA ASN A 686 13.79 2.52 30.01
C ASN A 686 13.61 1.03 29.65
N LEU A 687 12.96 0.71 28.52
CA LEU A 687 12.77 -0.65 28.00
C LEU A 687 13.71 -0.98 26.83
N GLY A 688 14.64 -0.09 26.49
CA GLY A 688 15.58 -0.24 25.37
C GLY A 688 15.52 0.92 24.37
N VAL A 689 16.25 0.79 23.26
CA VAL A 689 16.22 1.74 22.14
C VAL A 689 15.23 1.23 21.10
N GLY A 690 14.37 2.10 20.59
CA GLY A 690 13.33 1.70 19.65
C GLY A 690 12.40 2.84 19.25
N LYS A 691 11.41 2.53 18.41
CA LYS A 691 10.38 3.48 17.97
C LYS A 691 9.07 3.22 18.71
N ILE A 692 8.40 4.27 19.17
CA ILE A 692 7.08 4.17 19.78
C ILE A 692 6.04 4.13 18.67
N ALA A 693 5.17 3.13 18.69
CA ALA A 693 4.05 2.97 17.79
C ALA A 693 2.73 3.23 18.51
N MET A 694 1.84 3.96 17.85
CA MET A 694 0.49 4.26 18.32
C MET A 694 -0.55 3.57 17.43
N THR A 695 -1.45 2.81 18.06
CA THR A 695 -2.65 2.27 17.41
C THR A 695 -3.89 2.97 17.94
N GLN A 696 -5.08 2.56 17.48
CA GLN A 696 -6.34 3.00 18.08
C GLN A 696 -6.60 2.38 19.47
N LYS A 697 -5.79 1.40 19.92
CA LYS A 697 -6.02 0.66 21.18
C LYS A 697 -4.91 0.85 22.22
N ARG A 698 -3.64 0.93 21.77
CA ARG A 698 -2.48 0.83 22.66
C ARG A 698 -1.23 1.51 22.09
N LEU A 699 -0.24 1.63 22.96
CA LEU A 699 1.12 2.04 22.65
C LEU A 699 2.05 0.84 22.83
N PHE A 700 2.98 0.66 21.90
CA PHE A 700 4.06 -0.32 22.03
C PHE A 700 5.39 0.21 21.48
N LEU A 701 6.49 -0.37 21.97
CA LEU A 701 7.84 -0.05 21.58
C LEU A 701 8.35 -1.11 20.59
N LEU A 702 8.71 -0.71 19.39
CA LEU A 702 9.43 -1.52 18.41
C LEU A 702 10.93 -1.43 18.71
N THR A 703 11.54 -2.52 19.20
CA THR A 703 12.95 -2.51 19.63
C THR A 703 13.90 -2.54 18.43
N GLU A 704 14.90 -1.66 18.40
CA GLU A 704 15.94 -1.65 17.37
C GLU A 704 17.10 -2.59 17.79
N GLY A 705 17.53 -3.48 16.87
CA GLY A 705 18.66 -4.41 17.08
C GLY A 705 18.29 -5.80 17.63
N ARG A 706 17.03 -6.04 18.01
CA ARG A 706 16.48 -7.38 18.28
C ARG A 706 15.07 -7.48 17.69
N PRO A 707 14.71 -8.56 16.97
CA PRO A 707 13.36 -8.75 16.49
C PRO A 707 12.42 -8.93 17.69
N GLY A 708 11.54 -7.97 17.92
CA GLY A 708 10.59 -7.99 19.04
C GLY A 708 9.85 -6.67 19.20
N TYR A 709 8.80 -6.69 20.01
CA TYR A 709 8.09 -5.50 20.46
C TYR A 709 7.78 -5.63 21.95
N VAL A 710 7.64 -4.50 22.63
CA VAL A 710 7.26 -4.46 24.05
C VAL A 710 6.01 -3.60 24.18
N GLU A 711 4.91 -4.19 24.65
CA GLU A 711 3.70 -3.41 24.92
C GLU A 711 3.93 -2.44 26.08
N ILE A 712 3.74 -1.14 25.81
CA ILE A 712 3.86 -0.08 26.80
C ILE A 712 2.60 -0.12 27.67
N SER A 713 1.45 0.18 27.07
CA SER A 713 0.13 0.15 27.71
C SER A 713 -0.99 0.23 26.68
N THR A 714 -2.13 -0.39 26.98
CA THR A 714 -3.42 -0.01 26.39
C THR A 714 -3.87 1.34 26.93
N PHE A 715 -4.60 2.15 26.15
CA PHE A 715 -5.08 3.45 26.62
C PHE A 715 -6.00 3.33 27.83
N ARG A 716 -6.73 2.21 27.96
CA ARG A 716 -7.60 1.92 29.11
C ARG A 716 -6.83 1.78 30.44
N ASN A 717 -5.60 1.29 30.38
CA ASN A 717 -4.81 0.98 31.57
C ASN A 717 -3.89 2.13 32.00
N ILE A 718 -3.86 3.24 31.26
CA ILE A 718 -3.07 4.42 31.60
C ILE A 718 -3.74 5.13 32.79
N GLU A 719 -2.98 5.36 33.85
CA GLU A 719 -3.41 6.17 35.00
C GLU A 719 -3.01 7.64 34.84
N GLU A 720 -1.83 7.87 34.26
CA GLU A 720 -1.25 9.20 34.21
C GLU A 720 -0.22 9.34 33.08
N VAL A 721 -0.22 10.51 32.43
CA VAL A 721 0.73 10.90 31.37
C VAL A 721 1.36 12.24 31.75
N ARG A 722 2.69 12.31 31.87
CA ARG A 722 3.42 13.55 32.21
C ARG A 722 4.53 13.85 31.20
N SER A 723 4.73 15.13 30.89
CA SER A 723 5.95 15.63 30.23
C SER A 723 6.87 16.21 31.31
N THR A 724 8.11 15.73 31.41
CA THR A 724 9.08 16.19 32.42
C THR A 724 10.43 16.46 31.78
N THR A 725 11.20 17.38 32.35
CA THR A 725 12.53 17.73 31.86
C THR A 725 13.59 17.18 32.80
N ILE A 726 14.33 16.17 32.35
CA ILE A 726 15.41 15.56 33.14
C ILE A 726 16.74 16.22 32.76
N ALA A 727 17.54 16.59 33.77
CA ALA A 727 18.88 17.13 33.55
C ALA A 727 19.88 15.97 33.38
N PHE A 728 20.58 15.91 32.25
CA PHE A 728 21.65 14.95 32.01
C PHE A 728 22.87 15.66 31.42
N LEU A 729 24.01 15.59 32.12
CA LEU A 729 25.33 16.13 31.69
C LEU A 729 25.23 17.52 31.03
N LEU A 730 24.66 18.50 31.75
CA LEU A 730 24.50 19.92 31.36
C LEU A 730 23.40 20.25 30.32
N ARG A 731 22.61 19.28 29.83
CA ARG A 731 21.45 19.53 28.97
C ARG A 731 20.13 19.10 29.62
N ARG A 732 19.10 19.93 29.46
CA ARG A 732 17.71 19.67 29.84
C ARG A 732 17.03 18.89 28.71
N ILE A 733 16.54 17.68 29.00
CA ILE A 733 15.93 16.83 27.97
C ILE A 733 14.46 16.54 28.30
N PRO A 734 13.52 16.94 27.42
CA PRO A 734 12.10 16.57 27.53
C PRO A 734 11.92 15.04 27.46
N THR A 735 11.19 14.50 28.43
CA THR A 735 10.97 13.06 28.62
C THR A 735 9.48 12.81 28.89
N LEU A 736 8.87 11.95 28.08
CA LEU A 736 7.49 11.48 28.24
C LEU A 736 7.46 10.36 29.28
N LYS A 737 6.57 10.47 30.27
CA LYS A 737 6.36 9.47 31.32
C LYS A 737 4.92 8.96 31.31
N ILE A 738 4.74 7.64 31.26
CA ILE A 738 3.42 6.98 31.26
C ILE A 738 3.34 6.01 32.43
N LYS A 739 2.36 6.21 33.31
CA LYS A 739 2.07 5.33 34.45
C LYS A 739 0.87 4.43 34.13
N VAL A 740 1.01 3.14 34.39
CA VAL A 740 0.02 2.10 34.03
C VAL A 740 -0.49 1.43 35.30
N ALA A 741 -1.81 1.21 35.41
CA ALA A 741 -2.44 0.70 36.64
C ALA A 741 -1.93 -0.69 37.08
N SER A 742 -1.57 -1.54 36.11
CA SER A 742 -1.11 -2.92 36.36
C SER A 742 0.40 -3.05 36.56
N LYS A 743 1.21 -2.00 36.29
CA LYS A 743 2.68 -2.05 36.34
C LYS A 743 3.22 -1.07 37.39
N LYS A 744 4.12 -1.54 38.25
CA LYS A 744 4.76 -0.70 39.28
C LYS A 744 5.78 0.29 38.69
N GLU A 745 6.35 -0.02 37.53
CA GLU A 745 7.34 0.80 36.84
C GLU A 745 6.68 1.78 35.86
N VAL A 746 7.19 3.01 35.82
CA VAL A 746 6.75 4.06 34.90
C VAL A 746 7.53 3.92 33.59
N PHE A 747 6.84 3.93 32.46
CA PHE A 747 7.50 3.97 31.15
C PHE A 747 8.08 5.37 30.90
N GLU A 748 9.35 5.46 30.52
CA GLU A 748 10.04 6.73 30.27
C GLU A 748 10.67 6.72 28.87
N ALA A 749 10.36 7.74 28.06
CA ALA A 749 10.89 7.89 26.71
C ALA A 749 11.43 9.30 26.44
N ASN A 750 12.65 9.36 25.90
CA ASN A 750 13.33 10.61 25.55
C ASN A 750 13.10 10.96 24.07
N LEU A 751 12.02 11.72 23.82
CA LEU A 751 11.53 12.08 22.47
C LEU A 751 12.10 13.40 21.92
N LYS A 752 13.10 14.02 22.60
CA LYS A 752 13.75 15.27 22.17
C LYS A 752 12.74 16.35 21.76
N THR A 753 12.66 16.68 20.46
CA THR A 753 11.80 17.73 19.88
C THR A 753 10.35 17.30 19.70
N GLU A 754 10.05 16.00 19.68
CA GLU A 754 8.69 15.48 19.49
C GLU A 754 7.93 15.26 20.81
N CYS A 755 8.60 15.47 21.96
CA CYS A 755 8.06 15.11 23.28
C CYS A 755 6.72 15.79 23.59
N ASP A 756 6.59 17.07 23.29
CA ASP A 756 5.37 17.83 23.61
C ASP A 756 4.20 17.46 22.70
N LEU A 757 4.47 17.11 21.43
CA LEU A 757 3.46 16.60 20.51
C LEU A 757 2.96 15.21 20.95
N TRP A 758 3.87 14.27 21.23
CA TRP A 758 3.50 12.96 21.75
C TRP A 758 2.75 13.04 23.08
N HIS A 759 3.12 13.96 23.96
CA HIS A 759 2.39 14.20 25.20
C HIS A 759 0.92 14.60 24.92
N LEU A 760 0.70 15.53 24.00
CA LEU A 760 -0.63 15.99 23.61
C LEU A 760 -1.45 14.86 22.95
N MET A 761 -0.86 14.11 22.02
CA MET A 761 -1.51 13.03 21.29
C MET A 761 -1.93 11.89 22.22
N VAL A 762 -1.04 11.45 23.11
CA VAL A 762 -1.34 10.36 24.06
C VAL A 762 -2.44 10.77 25.04
N LYS A 763 -2.47 12.04 25.48
CA LYS A 763 -3.54 12.56 26.33
C LYS A 763 -4.90 12.57 25.63
N GLU A 764 -4.96 13.03 24.38
CA GLU A 764 -6.22 13.06 23.62
C GLU A 764 -6.76 11.64 23.39
N MET A 765 -5.91 10.67 23.00
CA MET A 765 -6.30 9.26 22.88
C MET A 765 -6.77 8.66 24.21
N TRP A 766 -6.07 8.96 25.30
CA TRP A 766 -6.42 8.47 26.63
C TRP A 766 -7.78 9.01 27.09
N ALA A 767 -8.01 10.32 26.95
CA ALA A 767 -9.29 10.94 27.30
C ALA A 767 -10.44 10.44 26.41
N GLY A 768 -10.22 10.33 25.09
CA GLY A 768 -11.19 9.76 24.16
C GLY A 768 -11.55 8.32 24.49
N LYS A 769 -10.56 7.50 24.90
CA LYS A 769 -10.81 6.12 25.32
C LYS A 769 -11.59 6.03 26.63
N LYS A 770 -11.29 6.91 27.60
CA LYS A 770 -12.04 6.99 28.85
C LYS A 770 -13.50 7.36 28.62
N LEU A 771 -13.76 8.38 27.79
CA LEU A 771 -15.12 8.77 27.41
C LEU A 771 -15.83 7.66 26.62
N ALA A 772 -15.12 6.93 25.75
CA ALA A 772 -15.65 5.75 25.07
C ALA A 772 -16.08 4.65 26.04
N ASP A 773 -15.33 4.43 27.12
CA ASP A 773 -15.66 3.40 28.11
C ASP A 773 -16.78 3.85 29.08
N ASP A 774 -16.80 5.13 29.44
CA ASP A 774 -17.82 5.75 30.30
C ASP A 774 -19.17 5.81 29.61
N HIS A 775 -19.17 6.20 28.33
CA HIS A 775 -20.40 6.29 27.54
C HIS A 775 -20.74 4.94 26.92
N LYS A 776 -19.79 4.06 26.56
CA LYS A 776 -19.97 2.89 25.67
C LYS A 776 -20.08 3.24 24.18
N ASP A 777 -19.48 4.36 23.76
CA ASP A 777 -19.41 4.76 22.35
C ASP A 777 -17.98 4.63 21.79
N PRO A 778 -17.71 3.69 20.85
CA PRO A 778 -16.41 3.59 20.21
C PRO A 778 -16.07 4.79 19.30
N GLN A 779 -17.05 5.63 18.92
CA GLN A 779 -16.82 6.82 18.09
C GLN A 779 -15.90 7.82 18.78
N TYR A 780 -15.90 7.91 20.11
CA TYR A 780 -14.96 8.78 20.84
C TYR A 780 -13.50 8.42 20.59
N VAL A 781 -13.17 7.12 20.42
CA VAL A 781 -11.80 6.69 20.08
C VAL A 781 -11.45 7.05 18.63
N GLN A 782 -12.40 6.86 17.71
CA GLN A 782 -12.20 7.22 16.31
C GLN A 782 -12.03 8.73 16.13
N GLN A 783 -12.83 9.53 16.83
CA GLN A 783 -12.72 10.98 16.80
C GLN A 783 -11.43 11.48 17.49
N ALA A 784 -11.01 10.84 18.59
CA ALA A 784 -9.74 11.16 19.24
C ALA A 784 -8.56 10.87 18.32
N LEU A 785 -8.60 9.74 17.60
CA LEU A 785 -7.59 9.39 16.62
C LEU A 785 -7.53 10.41 15.47
N THR A 786 -8.68 10.84 14.95
CA THR A 786 -8.74 11.91 13.94
C THR A 786 -8.14 13.21 14.47
N ASN A 787 -8.48 13.63 15.69
CA ASN A 787 -7.90 14.83 16.31
C ASN A 787 -6.37 14.73 16.41
N VAL A 788 -5.85 13.57 16.78
CA VAL A 788 -4.42 13.27 16.95
C VAL A 788 -3.67 13.34 15.62
N LEU A 789 -4.24 12.79 14.54
CA LEU A 789 -3.66 12.90 13.18
C LEU A 789 -3.70 14.34 12.67
N LEU A 790 -4.75 15.11 12.97
CA LEU A 790 -4.82 16.52 12.62
C LEU A 790 -3.79 17.36 13.40
N MET A 791 -3.54 17.05 14.67
CA MET A 791 -2.50 17.71 15.47
C MET A 791 -1.13 17.54 14.82
N ASP A 792 -0.81 16.33 14.39
CA ASP A 792 0.45 16.00 13.72
C ASP A 792 0.61 16.75 12.39
N ALA A 793 -0.44 16.73 11.54
CA ALA A 793 -0.46 17.49 10.29
C ALA A 793 -0.31 19.01 10.50
N VAL A 794 -0.97 19.60 11.52
CA VAL A 794 -0.85 21.02 11.85
C VAL A 794 0.57 21.38 12.30
N VAL A 795 1.23 20.52 13.09
CA VAL A 795 2.63 20.74 13.50
C VAL A 795 3.57 20.67 12.31
N GLY A 796 3.37 19.69 11.41
CA GLY A 796 4.11 19.57 10.15
C GLY A 796 3.95 20.77 9.22
N THR A 797 2.76 21.38 9.20
CA THR A 797 2.44 22.56 8.38
C THR A 797 3.10 23.84 8.90
N LEU A 798 2.95 24.13 10.20
CA LEU A 798 3.30 25.45 10.72
C LEU A 798 4.79 25.62 11.01
N GLN A 799 5.52 24.53 11.29
CA GLN A 799 6.98 24.45 11.56
C GLN A 799 7.58 25.56 12.45
N SER A 800 6.75 26.23 13.24
CA SER A 800 7.10 27.40 14.04
C SER A 800 7.07 27.07 15.53
N PRO A 801 7.71 27.87 16.40
CA PRO A 801 7.67 27.66 17.85
C PRO A 801 6.25 27.64 18.44
N GLY A 802 5.26 28.21 17.74
CA GLY A 802 3.85 28.21 18.12
C GLY A 802 3.04 27.00 17.64
N ALA A 803 3.63 26.09 16.86
CA ALA A 803 2.91 24.97 16.23
C ALA A 803 2.29 24.00 17.24
N ILE A 804 2.98 23.72 18.35
CA ILE A 804 2.44 22.88 19.44
C ILE A 804 1.24 23.56 20.12
N TYR A 805 1.30 24.88 20.32
CA TYR A 805 0.19 25.64 20.86
C TYR A 805 -1.01 25.67 19.89
N ALA A 806 -0.75 25.79 18.58
CA ALA A 806 -1.78 25.66 17.55
C ALA A 806 -2.44 24.27 17.58
N ALA A 807 -1.66 23.19 17.58
CA ALA A 807 -2.16 21.82 17.70
C ALA A 807 -2.96 21.60 18.99
N SER A 808 -2.60 22.26 20.10
CA SER A 808 -3.38 22.17 21.36
C SER A 808 -4.83 22.65 21.22
N LYS A 809 -5.17 23.49 20.23
CA LYS A 809 -6.57 23.89 19.96
C LYS A 809 -7.42 22.70 19.46
N LEU A 810 -6.76 21.74 18.81
CA LEU A 810 -7.36 20.46 18.39
C LEU A 810 -7.50 19.44 19.53
N SER A 811 -7.07 19.73 20.77
CA SER A 811 -7.41 18.87 21.93
C SER A 811 -8.84 19.15 22.38
N TYR A 812 -9.70 18.14 22.33
CA TYR A 812 -11.12 18.23 22.64
C TYR A 812 -11.45 17.44 23.89
N PHE A 813 -11.12 16.14 23.86
CA PHE A 813 -11.49 15.21 24.91
C PHE A 813 -10.67 15.43 26.17
N ASP A 814 -9.39 15.80 26.04
CA ASP A 814 -8.58 16.18 27.20
C ASP A 814 -9.21 17.39 27.92
N LYS A 815 -9.64 18.42 27.18
CA LYS A 815 -10.31 19.60 27.76
C LYS A 815 -11.68 19.25 28.37
N MET A 816 -12.50 18.50 27.64
CA MET A 816 -13.81 18.07 28.11
C MET A 816 -13.72 17.21 29.38
N SER A 817 -12.70 16.37 29.48
CA SER A 817 -12.42 15.57 30.68
C SER A 817 -11.85 16.39 31.84
N THR A 818 -11.23 17.55 31.58
CA THR A 818 -10.62 18.40 32.61
C THR A 818 -11.58 19.47 33.13
N ASP A 819 -12.48 19.96 32.28
CA ASP A 819 -13.43 21.06 32.58
C ASP A 819 -14.75 20.59 33.23
N LEU A 820 -14.98 19.28 33.44
CA LEU A 820 -16.14 18.76 34.16
C LEU A 820 -15.79 17.94 35.42
N PRO A 821 -15.60 18.60 36.57
CA PRO A 821 -16.00 18.07 37.86
C PRO A 821 -17.36 18.67 38.26
N LEU A 822 -18.35 17.81 38.52
CA LEU A 822 -19.72 18.13 39.00
C LEU A 822 -20.65 18.87 38.03
N ARG A 823 -21.41 18.12 37.22
CA ARG A 823 -22.87 18.30 37.14
C ARG A 823 -23.56 16.94 37.04
N ARG A 824 -24.18 16.56 38.16
CA ARG A 824 -25.13 15.46 38.29
C ARG A 824 -26.51 16.05 37.99
N ALA A 825 -27.31 15.31 37.21
CA ALA A 825 -28.79 15.32 37.12
C ALA A 825 -29.49 16.09 35.95
N TRP A 826 -30.29 15.27 35.22
CA TRP A 826 -31.41 15.49 34.27
C TRP A 826 -31.16 16.37 33.02
N GLU A 827 -31.47 15.95 31.78
CA GLU A 827 -32.67 15.27 31.27
C GLU A 827 -32.36 14.21 30.17
N THR A 828 -33.16 13.13 30.17
CA THR A 828 -33.30 12.01 29.20
C THR A 828 -32.03 11.33 28.62
N PRO A 829 -31.44 10.35 29.35
CA PRO A 829 -30.55 9.36 28.76
C PRO A 829 -31.38 8.33 27.98
N GLU A 830 -30.74 7.49 27.16
CA GLU A 830 -31.31 6.35 26.40
C GLU A 830 -31.58 6.59 24.91
N ARG A 831 -30.58 7.12 24.20
CA ARG A 831 -30.53 7.03 22.73
C ARG A 831 -29.13 6.65 22.27
N TRP A 832 -28.98 5.42 21.78
CA TRP A 832 -27.79 4.96 21.05
C TRP A 832 -28.15 4.87 19.56
N HIS A 833 -27.89 5.93 18.80
CA HIS A 833 -28.08 5.94 17.35
C HIS A 833 -26.80 5.47 16.66
N GLN A 834 -26.82 4.33 15.98
CA GLN A 834 -25.77 3.96 15.02
C GLN A 834 -26.35 3.89 13.61
N SER A 835 -25.87 4.77 12.73
CA SER A 835 -26.21 4.80 11.31
C SER A 835 -25.34 3.81 10.55
N THR A 836 -25.84 2.62 10.24
CA THR A 836 -25.27 1.77 9.18
C THR A 836 -25.68 2.30 7.81
N ALA A 837 -24.95 3.29 7.31
CA ALA A 837 -24.97 3.69 5.90
C ALA A 837 -23.62 4.32 5.52
N ALA A 838 -22.62 3.48 5.29
CA ALA A 838 -21.47 3.85 4.49
C ALA A 838 -21.59 3.17 3.12
N ALA A 839 -21.71 4.02 2.09
CA ALA A 839 -21.59 3.76 0.66
C ALA A 839 -22.76 3.08 -0.09
N ALA A 840 -23.10 3.73 -1.21
CA ALA A 840 -23.84 3.27 -2.40
C ALA A 840 -25.31 3.73 -2.54
N LYS A 841 -25.56 4.44 -3.64
CA LYS A 841 -26.88 4.68 -4.25
C LYS A 841 -27.47 3.34 -4.72
N ALA A 842 -27.93 2.51 -3.79
CA ALA A 842 -28.72 1.31 -4.05
C ALA A 842 -29.95 1.32 -3.11
N PRO A 843 -31.10 0.74 -3.51
CA PRO A 843 -32.26 0.66 -2.63
C PRO A 843 -31.89 -0.08 -1.33
N LEU A 844 -32.19 0.53 -0.19
CA LEU A 844 -31.87 0.02 1.15
C LEU A 844 -32.56 -1.35 1.38
N PRO A 845 -31.87 -2.37 1.93
CA PRO A 845 -32.42 -3.71 2.11
C PRO A 845 -33.39 -3.79 3.31
N ASN A 846 -34.49 -4.54 3.13
CA ASN A 846 -35.41 -4.88 4.23
C ASN A 846 -34.73 -5.82 5.23
N MET A 847 -34.92 -5.60 6.54
CA MET A 847 -34.47 -6.54 7.58
C MET A 847 -35.58 -7.48 8.01
N PHE A 848 -35.29 -8.78 8.02
CA PHE A 848 -36.28 -9.82 8.27
C PHE A 848 -35.98 -10.71 9.48
N GLY A 849 -34.74 -10.69 10.01
CA GLY A 849 -34.40 -11.41 11.24
C GLY A 849 -33.12 -10.92 11.90
N LEU A 850 -33.10 -10.92 13.23
CA LEU A 850 -31.95 -10.61 14.08
C LEU A 850 -31.69 -11.77 15.03
N LEU A 851 -30.45 -12.23 15.12
CA LEU A 851 -30.02 -13.26 16.06
C LEU A 851 -28.73 -12.85 16.75
N PHE A 852 -28.74 -12.78 18.07
CA PHE A 852 -27.56 -12.53 18.89
C PHE A 852 -26.96 -13.85 19.35
N SER A 853 -25.64 -14.00 19.22
CA SER A 853 -24.89 -15.17 19.70
C SER A 853 -23.75 -14.74 20.61
N LEU A 854 -23.61 -15.44 21.74
CA LEU A 854 -22.52 -15.22 22.68
C LEU A 854 -21.23 -15.80 22.13
N GLY A 855 -20.17 -15.00 22.12
CA GLY A 855 -18.82 -15.49 21.85
C GLY A 855 -18.41 -16.34 23.04
N HIS A 856 -18.22 -17.65 22.84
CA HIS A 856 -17.76 -18.54 23.88
C HIS A 856 -16.52 -19.30 23.43
N LEU A 857 -15.60 -19.46 24.38
CA LEU A 857 -14.30 -20.10 24.24
C LEU A 857 -14.44 -21.60 23.97
N ASP A 858 -14.03 -22.03 22.78
CA ASP A 858 -13.52 -23.39 22.61
C ASP A 858 -12.25 -23.51 23.48
N PRO A 859 -12.05 -24.57 24.29
CA PRO A 859 -10.79 -24.80 25.00
C PRO A 859 -9.54 -24.86 24.11
N ALA A 860 -9.70 -24.96 22.78
CA ALA A 860 -8.62 -24.86 21.80
C ALA A 860 -8.33 -23.43 21.27
N GLU A 861 -9.19 -22.44 21.53
CA GLU A 861 -9.03 -21.05 21.05
C GLU A 861 -8.49 -20.10 22.13
N LYS A 862 -7.66 -19.13 21.74
CA LYS A 862 -7.12 -18.11 22.64
C LYS A 862 -8.25 -17.16 23.09
N VAL A 863 -8.16 -16.67 24.34
CA VAL A 863 -9.15 -15.79 25.01
C VAL A 863 -9.56 -14.54 24.20
N GLU A 864 -8.74 -14.13 23.24
CA GLU A 864 -8.89 -12.91 22.45
C GLU A 864 -9.89 -13.00 21.27
N ASP A 865 -10.26 -14.22 20.83
CA ASP A 865 -11.18 -14.46 19.69
C ASP A 865 -12.64 -14.76 20.08
N ALA A 866 -12.95 -14.88 21.38
CA ALA A 866 -14.31 -15.13 21.88
C ALA A 866 -15.18 -13.85 21.94
N ARG A 867 -15.45 -13.24 20.78
CA ARG A 867 -16.27 -12.02 20.68
C ARG A 867 -17.72 -12.32 20.34
N PRO A 868 -18.71 -11.66 20.99
CA PRO A 868 -20.13 -11.85 20.68
C PRO A 868 -20.45 -11.40 19.26
N LYS A 869 -21.35 -12.11 18.58
CA LYS A 869 -21.71 -11.87 17.18
C LYS A 869 -23.20 -11.60 17.04
N LEU A 870 -23.56 -10.56 16.30
CA LEU A 870 -24.94 -10.26 15.90
C LEU A 870 -25.14 -10.62 14.42
N TRP A 871 -26.06 -11.54 14.16
CA TRP A 871 -26.44 -12.00 12.82
C TRP A 871 -27.69 -11.28 12.36
N CYS A 872 -27.62 -10.66 11.18
CA CYS A 872 -28.71 -9.88 10.60
C CYS A 872 -29.08 -10.46 9.23
N ALA A 873 -30.31 -10.94 9.09
CA ALA A 873 -30.87 -11.39 7.83
C ALA A 873 -31.53 -10.22 7.08
N LEU A 874 -31.04 -9.98 5.87
CA LEU A 874 -31.47 -8.93 4.94
C LEU A 874 -32.31 -9.54 3.80
N SER A 875 -32.91 -8.68 2.97
CA SER A 875 -33.62 -9.09 1.76
C SER A 875 -32.72 -9.91 0.80
N GLU A 876 -33.34 -10.81 0.03
CA GLU A 876 -32.69 -11.70 -0.96
C GLU A 876 -31.69 -12.71 -0.38
N GLY A 877 -31.95 -13.22 0.83
CA GLY A 877 -31.14 -14.31 1.40
C GLY A 877 -29.72 -13.90 1.79
N LYS A 878 -29.48 -12.59 1.99
CA LYS A 878 -28.19 -12.07 2.45
C LYS A 878 -28.16 -12.05 3.98
N VAL A 879 -27.11 -12.62 4.57
CA VAL A 879 -26.87 -12.57 6.02
C VAL A 879 -25.58 -11.77 6.28
N THR A 880 -25.66 -10.79 7.17
CA THR A 880 -24.54 -9.94 7.58
C THR A 880 -24.26 -10.18 9.06
N VAL A 881 -22.97 -10.29 9.42
CA VAL A 881 -22.55 -10.53 10.80
C VAL A 881 -21.80 -9.31 11.34
N PHE A 882 -22.19 -8.85 12.52
CA PHE A 882 -21.55 -7.75 13.24
C PHE A 882 -20.82 -8.31 14.46
N ASP A 883 -19.63 -7.80 14.74
CA ASP A 883 -18.99 -7.99 16.05
C ASP A 883 -19.77 -7.14 17.06
N ALA A 884 -20.42 -7.77 18.04
CA ALA A 884 -21.25 -7.06 19.01
C ALA A 884 -20.45 -6.35 20.11
N SER A 885 -19.13 -6.55 20.17
CA SER A 885 -18.24 -5.79 21.07
C SER A 885 -17.78 -4.47 20.46
N SER A 886 -17.58 -4.42 19.14
CA SER A 886 -17.13 -3.23 18.41
C SER A 886 -18.19 -2.60 17.50
N TRP A 887 -19.32 -3.28 17.30
CA TRP A 887 -20.40 -2.95 16.35
C TRP A 887 -19.91 -2.71 14.91
N THR A 888 -18.78 -3.32 14.56
CA THR A 888 -18.22 -3.27 13.21
C THR A 888 -18.72 -4.46 12.40
N VAL A 889 -19.03 -4.22 11.12
CA VAL A 889 -19.32 -5.30 10.17
C VAL A 889 -18.11 -6.21 10.10
N HIS A 890 -18.28 -7.49 10.41
CA HIS A 890 -17.29 -8.51 10.12
C HIS A 890 -17.28 -8.66 8.59
N GLN A 891 -16.13 -8.53 7.91
CA GLN A 891 -15.96 -8.32 6.44
C GLN A 891 -16.64 -9.34 5.48
N HIS A 892 -17.47 -10.26 5.97
CA HIS A 892 -18.10 -11.33 5.21
C HIS A 892 -19.63 -11.22 5.28
N SER A 893 -20.26 -10.55 4.31
CA SER A 893 -21.68 -10.81 4.03
C SER A 893 -21.77 -12.00 3.10
N PHE A 894 -22.48 -13.06 3.49
CA PHE A 894 -22.64 -14.24 2.65
C PHE A 894 -24.12 -14.41 2.30
N LYS A 895 -24.35 -14.81 1.05
CA LYS A 895 -25.68 -15.07 0.50
C LYS A 895 -25.99 -16.55 0.76
N VAL A 896 -26.93 -16.83 1.66
CA VAL A 896 -27.34 -18.21 1.96
C VAL A 896 -28.21 -18.79 0.85
N GLY A 897 -29.02 -17.96 0.19
CA GLY A 897 -29.90 -18.33 -0.91
C GLY A 897 -30.41 -17.10 -1.67
N THR A 898 -31.36 -17.29 -2.60
CA THR A 898 -32.01 -16.18 -3.33
C THR A 898 -33.36 -15.79 -2.74
N ALA A 899 -33.96 -16.65 -1.91
CA ALA A 899 -35.24 -16.44 -1.27
C ALA A 899 -35.12 -15.65 0.04
N LYS A 900 -36.26 -15.14 0.52
CA LYS A 900 -36.33 -14.41 1.79
C LYS A 900 -36.03 -15.33 2.97
N VAL A 901 -35.32 -14.82 3.96
CA VAL A 901 -35.11 -15.49 5.25
C VAL A 901 -36.26 -15.09 6.18
N ASN A 902 -36.87 -16.08 6.83
CA ASN A 902 -38.01 -15.87 7.74
C ASN A 902 -37.59 -15.95 9.22
N CYS A 903 -36.67 -16.86 9.56
CA CYS A 903 -36.29 -17.10 10.96
C CYS A 903 -34.82 -17.57 11.05
N MET A 904 -34.21 -17.37 12.22
CA MET A 904 -32.85 -17.81 12.51
C MET A 904 -32.74 -18.29 13.96
N VAL A 905 -31.97 -19.35 14.21
CA VAL A 905 -31.71 -19.84 15.56
C VAL A 905 -30.27 -20.36 15.71
N MET A 906 -29.69 -20.18 16.89
CA MET A 906 -28.46 -20.86 17.30
C MET A 906 -28.79 -22.31 17.66
N ALA A 907 -28.51 -23.25 16.76
CA ALA A 907 -28.81 -24.67 16.99
C ALA A 907 -27.74 -25.36 17.86
N ASP A 908 -26.49 -24.91 17.79
CA ASP A 908 -25.35 -25.38 18.59
C ASP A 908 -24.32 -24.25 18.67
N GLN A 909 -23.28 -24.39 19.50
CA GLN A 909 -22.17 -23.43 19.62
C GLN A 909 -21.49 -23.13 18.28
N ASN A 910 -21.53 -24.09 17.34
CA ASN A 910 -20.82 -24.00 16.07
C ASN A 910 -21.75 -23.80 14.86
N GLN A 911 -23.08 -23.79 15.05
CA GLN A 911 -24.05 -23.85 13.96
C GLN A 911 -25.23 -22.88 14.16
N VAL A 912 -25.42 -21.96 13.21
CA VAL A 912 -26.62 -21.12 13.08
C VAL A 912 -27.49 -21.70 11.97
N TRP A 913 -28.77 -21.92 12.28
CA TRP A 913 -29.76 -22.44 11.34
C TRP A 913 -30.69 -21.32 10.90
N VAL A 914 -30.96 -21.26 9.60
CA VAL A 914 -31.71 -20.18 8.94
C VAL A 914 -32.84 -20.78 8.11
N GLY A 915 -34.08 -20.51 8.49
CA GLY A 915 -35.27 -20.94 7.76
C GLY A 915 -35.64 -19.94 6.68
N SER A 916 -35.89 -20.43 5.47
CA SER A 916 -36.19 -19.60 4.29
C SER A 916 -37.55 -19.93 3.66
N GLU A 917 -38.04 -18.96 2.88
CA GLU A 917 -39.28 -19.05 2.12
C GLU A 917 -39.24 -20.12 1.02
N ASP A 918 -38.05 -20.50 0.54
CA ASP A 918 -37.86 -21.56 -0.45
C ASP A 918 -38.00 -23.00 0.10
N SER A 919 -38.47 -23.16 1.33
CA SER A 919 -38.60 -24.44 2.04
C SER A 919 -37.27 -25.06 2.50
N ILE A 920 -36.15 -24.32 2.41
CA ILE A 920 -34.82 -24.81 2.82
C ILE A 920 -34.46 -24.24 4.20
N ILE A 921 -33.82 -25.08 5.02
CA ILE A 921 -33.10 -24.64 6.23
C ILE A 921 -31.60 -24.63 5.92
N TYR A 922 -30.99 -23.46 5.92
CA TYR A 922 -29.57 -23.26 5.68
C TYR A 922 -28.78 -23.35 6.99
N ILE A 923 -27.67 -24.07 6.99
CA ILE A 923 -26.80 -24.23 8.17
C ILE A 923 -25.49 -23.52 7.93
N ILE A 924 -25.24 -22.49 8.75
CA ILE A 924 -24.04 -21.68 8.73
C ILE A 924 -23.11 -22.16 9.85
N ASN A 925 -21.85 -22.45 9.49
CA ASN A 925 -20.82 -22.71 10.48
C ASN A 925 -20.28 -21.38 11.05
N VAL A 926 -20.34 -21.23 12.38
CA VAL A 926 -19.98 -20.00 13.11
C VAL A 926 -18.48 -19.67 13.05
N HIS A 927 -17.62 -20.68 12.84
CA HIS A 927 -16.17 -20.54 12.77
C HIS A 927 -15.70 -20.23 11.35
N SER A 928 -16.13 -21.03 10.38
CA SER A 928 -15.73 -20.85 8.98
C SER A 928 -16.53 -19.79 8.22
N MET A 929 -17.58 -19.23 8.82
CA MET A 929 -18.50 -18.25 8.20
C MET A 929 -19.05 -18.71 6.84
N SER A 930 -19.27 -20.02 6.69
CA SER A 930 -19.69 -20.63 5.43
C SER A 930 -20.99 -21.42 5.59
N CYS A 931 -21.91 -21.26 4.64
CA CYS A 931 -23.13 -22.05 4.51
C CYS A 931 -22.90 -23.22 3.56
N ASN A 932 -22.47 -24.38 4.08
CA ASN A 932 -22.13 -25.55 3.26
C ASN A 932 -23.12 -26.71 3.42
N LYS A 933 -24.15 -26.57 4.25
CA LYS A 933 -25.15 -27.60 4.52
C LYS A 933 -26.56 -27.02 4.42
N GLN A 934 -27.47 -27.79 3.84
CA GLN A 934 -28.87 -27.43 3.60
C GLN A 934 -29.76 -28.60 4.00
N LEU A 935 -30.90 -28.32 4.62
CA LEU A 935 -31.94 -29.31 4.93
C LEU A 935 -33.18 -28.99 4.11
N THR A 936 -33.71 -29.99 3.39
CA THR A 936 -34.72 -29.80 2.33
C THR A 936 -35.97 -30.65 2.54
N ASP A 937 -36.23 -31.12 3.77
CA ASP A 937 -37.37 -31.99 4.06
C ASP A 937 -38.72 -31.27 4.11
N HIS A 938 -38.72 -29.94 4.28
CA HIS A 938 -39.93 -29.12 4.20
C HIS A 938 -40.38 -28.97 2.75
N ARG A 939 -41.69 -28.89 2.54
CA ARG A 939 -42.32 -28.73 1.22
C ARG A 939 -42.96 -27.36 1.00
N SER A 940 -42.91 -26.52 2.03
CA SER A 940 -43.46 -25.17 2.03
C SER A 940 -42.58 -24.27 2.91
N SER A 941 -42.78 -22.96 2.78
CA SER A 941 -42.01 -21.90 3.45
C SER A 941 -41.82 -22.17 4.94
N VAL A 942 -40.57 -22.15 5.41
CA VAL A 942 -40.23 -22.36 6.83
C VAL A 942 -40.53 -21.08 7.59
N THR A 943 -41.40 -21.14 8.60
CA THR A 943 -41.91 -19.95 9.30
C THR A 943 -41.19 -19.66 10.61
N ASP A 944 -40.80 -20.68 11.38
CA ASP A 944 -40.13 -20.50 12.68
C ASP A 944 -39.24 -21.71 13.02
N LEU A 945 -38.24 -21.47 13.87
CA LEU A 945 -37.27 -22.46 14.35
C LEU A 945 -37.10 -22.29 15.87
N ILE A 946 -37.22 -23.38 16.62
CA ILE A 946 -37.06 -23.36 18.08
C ILE A 946 -36.16 -24.50 18.55
N VAL A 947 -35.27 -24.20 19.50
CA VAL A 947 -34.35 -25.17 20.10
C VAL A 947 -35.02 -25.82 21.31
N GLN A 948 -34.74 -27.10 21.54
CA GLN A 948 -35.23 -27.77 22.74
C GLN A 948 -34.55 -27.22 24.01
N ASP A 949 -35.35 -26.65 24.91
CA ASP A 949 -34.87 -26.16 26.21
C ASP A 949 -34.40 -27.32 27.12
N GLY A 950 -33.13 -27.29 27.54
CA GLY A 950 -32.56 -28.24 28.48
C GLY A 950 -31.21 -27.76 29.04
N GLN A 951 -30.86 -28.16 30.28
CA GLN A 951 -29.58 -27.81 30.91
C GLN A 951 -28.34 -28.46 30.26
N LYS A 952 -28.52 -29.25 29.20
CA LYS A 952 -27.44 -29.87 28.40
C LYS A 952 -27.52 -29.33 26.97
N ALA A 953 -26.39 -29.39 26.25
CA ALA A 953 -26.31 -28.97 24.85
C ALA A 953 -27.50 -29.48 24.02
N PRO A 954 -28.09 -28.63 23.18
CA PRO A 954 -29.36 -28.91 22.50
C PRO A 954 -29.27 -30.19 21.66
N SER A 955 -30.16 -31.15 21.94
CA SER A 955 -30.21 -32.42 21.22
C SER A 955 -31.09 -32.34 19.97
N GLU A 956 -32.12 -31.49 20.00
CA GLU A 956 -33.10 -31.35 18.92
C GLU A 956 -33.49 -29.89 18.65
N VAL A 957 -33.75 -29.59 17.37
CA VAL A 957 -34.35 -28.34 16.88
C VAL A 957 -35.69 -28.66 16.22
N TYR A 958 -36.74 -27.93 16.57
CA TYR A 958 -38.05 -28.03 15.93
C TYR A 958 -38.19 -26.91 14.90
N SER A 959 -38.79 -27.25 13.77
CA SER A 959 -39.05 -26.32 12.67
C SER A 959 -40.50 -26.45 12.23
N CYS A 960 -41.10 -25.33 11.82
CA CYS A 960 -42.45 -25.31 11.29
C CYS A 960 -42.53 -24.70 9.89
N SER A 961 -43.55 -25.13 9.14
CA SER A 961 -43.84 -24.64 7.79
C SER A 961 -45.29 -24.15 7.68
N VAL A 962 -45.54 -23.27 6.71
CA VAL A 962 -46.87 -22.70 6.42
C VAL A 962 -47.93 -23.79 6.19
N ASP A 963 -47.56 -24.96 5.65
CA ASP A 963 -48.50 -26.07 5.39
C ASP A 963 -48.93 -26.85 6.65
N GLY A 964 -48.50 -26.41 7.84
CA GLY A 964 -48.81 -27.04 9.12
C GLY A 964 -47.86 -28.19 9.49
N THR A 965 -46.81 -28.43 8.70
CA THR A 965 -45.79 -29.45 9.01
C THR A 965 -44.87 -28.98 10.12
N VAL A 966 -44.66 -29.85 11.12
CA VAL A 966 -43.65 -29.68 12.17
C VAL A 966 -42.64 -30.82 12.09
N LEU A 967 -41.37 -30.48 11.97
CA LEU A 967 -40.25 -31.43 11.95
C LEU A 967 -39.33 -31.21 13.15
N ALA A 968 -38.98 -32.30 13.83
CA ALA A 968 -37.93 -32.34 14.83
C ALA A 968 -36.63 -32.85 14.19
N TRP A 969 -35.53 -32.16 14.44
CA TRP A 969 -34.23 -32.43 13.83
C TRP A 969 -33.21 -32.74 14.89
N ASN A 970 -32.43 -33.82 14.71
CA ASN A 970 -31.26 -34.04 15.54
C ASN A 970 -30.11 -33.13 15.10
N VAL A 971 -29.59 -32.31 16.00
CA VAL A 971 -28.57 -31.28 15.68
C VAL A 971 -27.24 -31.91 15.24
N ARG A 972 -26.89 -33.10 15.75
CA ARG A 972 -25.63 -33.78 15.44
C ARG A 972 -25.70 -34.54 14.12
N THR A 973 -26.78 -35.30 13.91
CA THR A 973 -26.91 -36.13 12.70
C THR A 973 -27.55 -35.40 11.53
N LEU A 974 -28.17 -34.24 11.77
CA LEU A 974 -28.92 -33.46 10.77
C LEU A 974 -30.05 -34.28 10.11
N ARG A 975 -30.64 -35.20 10.86
CA ARG A 975 -31.74 -36.05 10.38
C ARG A 975 -33.02 -35.73 11.14
N VAL A 976 -34.14 -35.87 10.45
CA VAL A 976 -35.48 -35.77 11.05
C VAL A 976 -35.68 -36.91 12.06
N THR A 977 -35.99 -36.59 13.30
CA THR A 977 -36.31 -37.55 14.37
C THR A 977 -37.81 -37.78 14.50
N SER A 978 -38.60 -36.74 14.25
CA SER A 978 -40.07 -36.78 14.32
C SER A 978 -40.68 -35.87 13.26
N ARG A 979 -41.83 -36.28 12.71
CA ARG A 979 -42.63 -35.53 11.75
C ARG A 979 -44.10 -35.71 12.08
N PHE A 980 -44.83 -34.61 12.17
CA PHE A 980 -46.29 -34.61 12.23
C PHE A 980 -46.84 -33.36 11.56
N GLN A 981 -48.12 -33.39 11.20
CA GLN A 981 -48.81 -32.28 10.54
C GLN A 981 -50.02 -31.86 11.37
N LEU A 982 -50.21 -30.55 11.56
CA LEU A 982 -51.34 -30.01 12.28
C LEU A 982 -52.61 -29.98 11.40
N PRO A 983 -53.82 -30.09 11.98
CA PRO A 983 -55.07 -30.10 11.22
C PRO A 983 -55.37 -28.78 10.50
N SER A 984 -54.92 -27.65 11.05
CA SER A 984 -55.04 -26.32 10.48
C SER A 984 -53.71 -25.88 9.85
N GLY A 985 -53.74 -25.56 8.55
CA GLY A 985 -52.63 -24.90 7.87
C GLY A 985 -52.44 -23.45 8.33
N GLY A 986 -51.39 -22.80 7.83
CA GLY A 986 -51.06 -21.41 8.20
C GLY A 986 -50.34 -21.30 9.54
N LEU A 987 -49.40 -22.22 9.81
CA LEU A 987 -48.59 -22.20 11.03
C LEU A 987 -47.53 -21.10 10.95
N THR A 988 -47.64 -20.10 11.83
CA THR A 988 -46.82 -18.87 11.79
C THR A 988 -45.65 -18.90 12.78
N SER A 989 -45.83 -19.49 13.97
CA SER A 989 -44.78 -19.56 14.99
C SER A 989 -44.96 -20.75 15.93
N ILE A 990 -43.86 -21.18 16.56
CA ILE A 990 -43.85 -22.28 17.54
C ILE A 990 -43.07 -21.91 18.80
N ARG A 991 -43.53 -22.38 19.96
CA ARG A 991 -42.83 -22.25 21.24
C ARG A 991 -42.85 -23.59 21.98
N LEU A 992 -41.73 -23.97 22.58
CA LEU A 992 -41.63 -25.18 23.38
C LEU A 992 -41.66 -24.81 24.86
N HIS A 993 -42.55 -25.40 25.64
CA HIS A 993 -42.57 -25.23 27.09
C HIS A 993 -43.08 -26.48 27.79
N GLY A 994 -42.37 -26.96 28.82
CA GLY A 994 -42.79 -28.10 29.63
C GLY A 994 -43.03 -29.39 28.83
N GLY A 995 -42.25 -29.63 27.77
CA GLY A 995 -42.40 -30.79 26.88
C GLY A 995 -43.63 -30.73 25.96
N ARG A 996 -44.27 -29.57 25.84
CA ARG A 996 -45.40 -29.32 24.93
C ARG A 996 -45.03 -28.25 23.92
N LEU A 997 -45.43 -28.46 22.67
CA LEU A 997 -45.29 -27.49 21.60
C LEU A 997 -46.57 -26.66 21.50
N TRP A 998 -46.41 -25.36 21.60
CA TRP A 998 -47.45 -24.37 21.34
C TRP A 998 -47.26 -23.87 19.92
N CYS A 999 -48.28 -24.02 19.10
CA CYS A 999 -48.25 -23.79 17.67
C CYS A 999 -49.30 -22.73 17.34
N CYS A 1000 -48.86 -21.57 16.86
CA CYS A 1000 -49.75 -20.51 16.44
C CYS A 1000 -50.17 -20.77 14.99
N THR A 1001 -51.41 -21.22 14.81
CA THR A 1001 -52.03 -21.27 13.50
C THR A 1001 -52.78 -19.96 13.29
N GLY A 1002 -52.91 -19.52 12.03
CA GLY A 1002 -53.55 -18.24 11.72
C GLY A 1002 -54.85 -18.01 12.48
N ASN A 1003 -55.65 -19.05 12.76
CA ASN A 1003 -56.97 -18.92 13.40
C ASN A 1003 -57.00 -19.36 14.89
N SER A 1004 -55.99 -20.08 15.38
CA SER A 1004 -55.99 -20.64 16.75
C SER A 1004 -54.57 -20.93 17.24
N ILE A 1005 -54.37 -20.86 18.57
CA ILE A 1005 -53.13 -21.34 19.21
C ILE A 1005 -53.37 -22.77 19.69
N VAL A 1006 -52.61 -23.71 19.15
CA VAL A 1006 -52.78 -25.15 19.36
C VAL A 1006 -51.66 -25.68 20.26
N VAL A 1007 -52.00 -26.45 21.28
CA VAL A 1007 -51.03 -27.11 22.17
C VAL A 1007 -50.97 -28.59 21.80
N VAL A 1008 -49.79 -29.03 21.38
CA VAL A 1008 -49.51 -30.42 21.00
C VAL A 1008 -48.37 -31.02 21.83
N THR A 1009 -48.34 -32.34 21.93
CA THR A 1009 -47.17 -33.07 22.45
C THR A 1009 -46.03 -33.05 21.42
N THR A 1010 -44.79 -33.32 21.82
CA THR A 1010 -43.65 -33.47 20.88
C THR A 1010 -43.84 -34.61 19.87
N SER A 1011 -44.74 -35.54 20.15
CA SER A 1011 -45.22 -36.60 19.25
C SER A 1011 -46.39 -36.20 18.34
N GLY A 1012 -46.88 -34.96 18.42
CA GLY A 1012 -47.93 -34.44 17.54
C GLY A 1012 -49.38 -34.64 18.00
N PHE A 1013 -49.61 -35.24 19.17
CA PHE A 1013 -50.98 -35.35 19.72
C PHE A 1013 -51.51 -34.02 20.22
N LEU A 1014 -52.69 -33.62 19.72
CA LEU A 1014 -53.44 -32.45 20.16
C LEU A 1014 -53.87 -32.58 21.62
N ARG A 1015 -53.57 -31.57 22.42
CA ARG A 1015 -53.99 -31.48 23.83
C ARG A 1015 -55.05 -30.42 24.04
N GLN A 1016 -54.88 -29.26 23.41
CA GLN A 1016 -55.73 -28.10 23.65
C GLN A 1016 -55.69 -27.18 22.44
N GLU A 1017 -56.78 -26.45 22.20
CA GLU A 1017 -56.88 -25.43 21.17
C GLU A 1017 -57.49 -24.17 21.78
N LEU A 1018 -56.86 -23.03 21.53
CA LEU A 1018 -57.31 -21.71 21.95
C LEU A 1018 -57.82 -20.94 20.74
N LYS A 1019 -59.11 -20.58 20.74
CA LYS A 1019 -59.77 -19.74 19.74
C LYS A 1019 -60.29 -18.47 20.38
N ILE A 1020 -60.27 -17.37 19.61
CA ILE A 1020 -60.93 -16.13 20.02
C ILE A 1020 -62.39 -16.22 19.57
N GLU A 1021 -63.28 -16.64 20.46
CA GLU A 1021 -64.73 -16.66 20.22
C GLU A 1021 -65.34 -15.30 20.55
N GLU A 1022 -65.29 -14.36 19.61
CA GLU A 1022 -66.05 -13.10 19.70
C GLU A 1022 -66.75 -12.83 18.35
N ASN A 1023 -68.00 -12.36 18.42
CA ASN A 1023 -68.85 -12.00 17.28
C ASN A 1023 -68.28 -10.77 16.55
N PHE A 1024 -67.19 -10.94 15.79
CA PHE A 1024 -66.60 -9.88 15.00
C PHE A 1024 -67.24 -9.85 13.61
N THR A 1025 -67.94 -8.77 13.29
CA THR A 1025 -68.75 -8.68 12.07
C THR A 1025 -67.99 -8.26 10.82
N ASP A 1026 -66.66 -8.03 10.80
CA ASP A 1026 -66.03 -7.48 9.58
C ASP A 1026 -64.55 -7.75 9.28
N THR A 1027 -63.83 -8.64 9.97
CA THR A 1027 -62.49 -9.08 9.51
C THR A 1027 -62.01 -10.33 10.23
N SER A 1028 -61.50 -11.32 9.50
CA SER A 1028 -60.93 -12.56 10.06
C SER A 1028 -59.73 -12.21 10.95
N THR A 1029 -59.90 -12.26 12.27
CA THR A 1029 -58.79 -12.06 13.21
C THR A 1029 -57.83 -13.23 13.12
N SER A 1030 -56.58 -12.95 12.74
CA SER A 1030 -55.50 -13.95 12.74
C SER A 1030 -54.45 -13.66 13.79
N PHE A 1031 -53.95 -14.70 14.46
CA PHE A 1031 -52.83 -14.55 15.40
C PHE A 1031 -51.52 -14.32 14.66
N LEU A 1032 -50.81 -13.24 15.01
CA LEU A 1032 -49.53 -12.86 14.39
C LEU A 1032 -48.34 -13.41 15.15
N ALA A 1033 -48.30 -13.18 16.47
CA ALA A 1033 -47.20 -13.57 17.32
C ALA A 1033 -47.71 -13.84 18.75
N PHE A 1034 -47.05 -14.75 19.46
CA PHE A 1034 -47.35 -15.02 20.87
C PHE A 1034 -46.07 -15.25 21.68
N GLN A 1035 -46.15 -15.02 22.98
CA GLN A 1035 -45.09 -15.24 23.95
C GLN A 1035 -45.64 -15.89 25.22
N LEU A 1036 -44.88 -16.84 25.76
CA LEU A 1036 -45.22 -17.56 26.99
C LEU A 1036 -44.37 -17.02 28.15
N LEU A 1037 -45.01 -16.69 29.26
CA LEU A 1037 -44.37 -16.32 30.54
C LEU A 1037 -44.82 -17.32 31.62
N PRO A 1038 -44.20 -18.51 31.69
CA PRO A 1038 -44.65 -19.58 32.57
C PRO A 1038 -44.51 -19.26 34.05
N GLU A 1039 -43.47 -18.52 34.43
CA GLU A 1039 -43.20 -18.09 35.81
C GLU A 1039 -44.35 -17.24 36.40
N GLN A 1040 -45.05 -16.50 35.54
CA GLN A 1040 -46.20 -15.67 35.90
C GLN A 1040 -47.53 -16.32 35.51
N GLU A 1041 -47.48 -17.53 34.93
CA GLU A 1041 -48.62 -18.27 34.39
C GLU A 1041 -49.42 -17.46 33.33
N GLN A 1042 -48.72 -16.80 32.41
CA GLN A 1042 -49.32 -15.91 31.42
C GLN A 1042 -49.00 -16.31 29.97
N LEU A 1043 -49.98 -16.16 29.07
CA LEU A 1043 -49.85 -16.26 27.62
C LEU A 1043 -50.22 -14.91 26.99
N TRP A 1044 -49.29 -14.32 26.24
CA TRP A 1044 -49.49 -13.06 25.53
C TRP A 1044 -49.57 -13.31 24.03
N ALA A 1045 -50.57 -12.76 23.34
CA ALA A 1045 -50.69 -12.85 21.89
C ALA A 1045 -51.12 -11.54 21.22
N ALA A 1046 -50.62 -11.31 20.01
CA ALA A 1046 -50.96 -10.19 19.16
C ALA A 1046 -51.75 -10.69 17.94
N CYS A 1047 -52.74 -9.92 17.52
CA CYS A 1047 -53.62 -10.24 16.38
C CYS A 1047 -53.40 -9.25 15.22
N ALA A 1048 -53.57 -9.73 13.99
CA ALA A 1048 -53.43 -8.92 12.79
C ALA A 1048 -54.47 -7.79 12.73
N GLY A 1049 -54.02 -6.60 12.35
CA GLY A 1049 -54.88 -5.42 12.20
C GLY A 1049 -55.46 -4.87 13.50
N ARG A 1050 -54.96 -5.29 14.68
CA ARG A 1050 -55.37 -4.77 15.98
C ARG A 1050 -54.25 -4.03 16.69
N SER A 1051 -54.64 -3.08 17.53
CA SER A 1051 -53.76 -2.26 18.38
C SER A 1051 -53.71 -2.73 19.84
N GLU A 1052 -54.29 -3.89 20.13
CA GLU A 1052 -54.36 -4.47 21.48
C GLU A 1052 -53.54 -5.76 21.58
N VAL A 1053 -52.92 -5.98 22.74
CA VAL A 1053 -52.31 -7.27 23.09
C VAL A 1053 -53.25 -8.04 24.01
N TYR A 1054 -53.45 -9.32 23.72
CA TYR A 1054 -54.34 -10.21 24.46
C TYR A 1054 -53.56 -11.08 25.43
N LEU A 1055 -54.08 -11.22 26.65
CA LEU A 1055 -53.45 -11.94 27.75
C LEU A 1055 -54.39 -13.02 28.29
N TRP A 1056 -53.93 -14.27 28.31
CA TRP A 1056 -54.61 -15.41 28.94
C TRP A 1056 -53.84 -15.92 30.16
N SER A 1057 -54.58 -16.49 31.11
CA SER A 1057 -54.02 -17.24 32.22
C SER A 1057 -53.70 -18.67 31.79
N LEU A 1058 -52.47 -19.15 32.03
CA LEU A 1058 -52.08 -20.53 31.77
C LEU A 1058 -52.76 -21.53 32.72
N LYS A 1059 -53.31 -21.07 33.86
CA LYS A 1059 -54.12 -21.90 34.77
C LYS A 1059 -55.47 -22.27 34.17
N ASP A 1060 -56.10 -21.32 33.46
CA ASP A 1060 -57.39 -21.51 32.83
C ASP A 1060 -57.48 -20.70 31.53
N LEU A 1061 -57.20 -21.39 30.41
CA LEU A 1061 -57.26 -20.82 29.07
C LEU A 1061 -58.69 -20.61 28.55
N ALA A 1062 -59.71 -21.14 29.24
CA ALA A 1062 -61.11 -20.89 28.90
C ALA A 1062 -61.60 -19.53 29.42
N GLN A 1063 -60.86 -18.90 30.33
CA GLN A 1063 -61.15 -17.56 30.82
C GLN A 1063 -60.96 -16.52 29.70
N ARG A 1064 -61.85 -15.53 29.64
CA ARG A 1064 -61.75 -14.43 28.66
C ARG A 1064 -60.41 -13.69 28.79
N PRO A 1065 -59.75 -13.35 27.67
CA PRO A 1065 -58.47 -12.66 27.71
C PRO A 1065 -58.61 -11.24 28.27
N GLN A 1066 -57.64 -10.86 29.08
CA GLN A 1066 -57.41 -9.45 29.42
C GLN A 1066 -56.79 -8.74 28.20
N ARG A 1067 -57.13 -7.47 28.00
CA ARG A 1067 -56.63 -6.66 26.87
C ARG A 1067 -55.77 -5.52 27.38
N VAL A 1068 -54.62 -5.33 26.74
CA VAL A 1068 -53.74 -4.18 26.97
C VAL A 1068 -53.76 -3.32 25.71
N PRO A 1069 -54.44 -2.15 25.70
CA PRO A 1069 -54.47 -1.27 24.55
C PRO A 1069 -53.13 -0.53 24.39
N LEU A 1070 -52.67 -0.36 23.14
CA LEU A 1070 -51.48 0.41 22.81
C LEU A 1070 -51.88 1.75 22.18
N GLU A 1071 -51.51 2.86 22.81
CA GLU A 1071 -51.87 4.20 22.34
C GLU A 1071 -51.15 4.54 21.01
N GLU A 1072 -51.88 5.16 20.06
CA GLU A 1072 -51.38 5.54 18.73
C GLU A 1072 -50.78 4.39 17.89
N CYS A 1073 -51.14 3.13 18.19
CA CYS A 1073 -50.71 1.96 17.42
C CYS A 1073 -51.68 1.66 16.27
N SER A 1074 -51.15 1.49 15.04
CA SER A 1074 -51.96 1.08 13.88
C SER A 1074 -51.92 -0.42 13.63
N GLU A 1075 -50.77 -1.06 13.79
CA GLU A 1075 -50.59 -2.50 13.56
C GLU A 1075 -49.42 -3.04 14.39
N ILE A 1076 -49.62 -4.16 15.08
CA ILE A 1076 -48.57 -4.90 15.79
C ILE A 1076 -47.91 -5.91 14.83
N ILE A 1077 -46.59 -6.04 14.87
CA ILE A 1077 -45.84 -6.84 13.89
C ILE A 1077 -44.99 -7.92 14.53
N CYS A 1078 -44.31 -7.60 15.64
CA CYS A 1078 -43.46 -8.56 16.34
C CYS A 1078 -43.51 -8.35 17.85
N MET A 1079 -43.22 -9.41 18.61
CA MET A 1079 -43.25 -9.39 20.06
C MET A 1079 -42.19 -10.34 20.63
N ILE A 1080 -41.46 -9.89 21.64
CA ILE A 1080 -40.46 -10.71 22.36
C ILE A 1080 -40.63 -10.57 23.87
N ARG A 1081 -40.16 -11.58 24.61
CA ARG A 1081 -40.02 -11.55 26.06
C ARG A 1081 -38.59 -11.16 26.41
N VAL A 1082 -38.43 -10.27 27.40
CA VAL A 1082 -37.13 -9.85 27.95
C VAL A 1082 -37.30 -9.78 29.47
N LYS A 1083 -36.69 -10.69 30.22
CA LYS A 1083 -36.94 -10.88 31.67
C LYS A 1083 -38.45 -10.99 31.99
N LYS A 1084 -38.98 -9.99 32.72
CA LYS A 1084 -40.38 -9.82 33.14
C LYS A 1084 -41.16 -8.83 32.26
N GLN A 1085 -40.57 -8.35 31.17
CA GLN A 1085 -41.19 -7.41 30.25
C GLN A 1085 -41.54 -8.07 28.92
N VAL A 1086 -42.61 -7.58 28.30
CA VAL A 1086 -43.03 -7.92 26.94
C VAL A 1086 -42.79 -6.70 26.05
N TRP A 1087 -41.94 -6.87 25.05
CA TRP A 1087 -41.57 -5.83 24.10
C TRP A 1087 -42.32 -6.04 22.80
N VAL A 1088 -43.07 -5.03 22.35
CA VAL A 1088 -43.94 -5.09 21.19
C VAL A 1088 -43.49 -4.09 20.13
N GLY A 1089 -43.15 -4.57 18.94
CA GLY A 1089 -42.80 -3.74 17.78
C GLY A 1089 -44.02 -3.51 16.90
N SER A 1090 -44.29 -2.26 16.56
CA SER A 1090 -45.48 -1.86 15.83
C SER A 1090 -45.21 -0.82 14.75
N ARG A 1091 -46.24 -0.57 13.93
CA ARG A 1091 -46.40 0.65 13.14
C ARG A 1091 -47.32 1.59 13.92
N GLY A 1092 -46.81 2.72 14.39
CA GLY A 1092 -47.56 3.71 15.15
C GLY A 1092 -47.63 5.06 14.42
N LEU A 1093 -48.49 5.96 14.89
CA LEU A 1093 -48.47 7.36 14.50
C LEU A 1093 -47.67 8.15 15.54
N TRP A 1094 -46.80 9.05 15.11
CA TRP A 1094 -46.17 10.04 15.99
C TRP A 1094 -46.31 11.41 15.34
N GLN A 1095 -47.00 12.33 16.04
CA GLN A 1095 -47.30 13.68 15.52
C GLN A 1095 -47.95 13.66 14.11
N GLY A 1096 -48.84 12.68 13.85
CA GLY A 1096 -49.54 12.53 12.57
C GLY A 1096 -48.75 11.87 11.44
N THR A 1097 -47.50 11.43 11.68
CA THR A 1097 -46.67 10.70 10.70
C THR A 1097 -46.51 9.23 11.09
N PRO A 1098 -46.65 8.26 10.16
CA PRO A 1098 -46.45 6.84 10.47
C PRO A 1098 -44.96 6.57 10.76
N LYS A 1099 -44.65 6.01 11.94
CA LYS A 1099 -43.30 5.65 12.41
C LYS A 1099 -43.29 4.30 13.12
N GLY A 1100 -42.13 3.67 13.20
CA GLY A 1100 -41.95 2.45 13.99
C GLY A 1100 -41.91 2.76 15.49
N LYS A 1101 -42.90 2.27 16.23
CA LYS A 1101 -42.97 2.37 17.70
C LYS A 1101 -42.65 1.03 18.35
N ILE A 1102 -42.08 1.08 19.55
CA ILE A 1102 -41.85 -0.08 20.41
C ILE A 1102 -42.47 0.21 21.77
N TYR A 1103 -43.31 -0.71 22.26
CA TYR A 1103 -43.94 -0.61 23.58
C TYR A 1103 -43.29 -1.61 24.52
N VAL A 1104 -42.89 -1.13 25.70
CA VAL A 1104 -42.38 -1.97 26.78
C VAL A 1104 -43.50 -2.12 27.80
N ILE A 1105 -44.00 -3.35 27.95
CA ILE A 1105 -45.10 -3.69 28.86
C ILE A 1105 -44.52 -4.52 30.00
N ASP A 1106 -44.72 -4.09 31.23
CA ASP A 1106 -44.38 -4.92 32.39
C ASP A 1106 -45.44 -5.98 32.61
N ALA A 1107 -45.01 -7.24 32.73
CA ALA A 1107 -45.93 -8.36 32.81
C ALA A 1107 -46.56 -8.54 34.21
N GLU A 1108 -45.99 -7.92 35.25
CA GLU A 1108 -46.59 -7.91 36.60
C GLU A 1108 -47.72 -6.88 36.72
N SER A 1109 -47.44 -5.61 36.42
CA SER A 1109 -48.40 -4.51 36.43
C SER A 1109 -49.39 -4.53 35.26
N LYS A 1110 -49.01 -5.17 34.14
CA LYS A 1110 -49.76 -5.24 32.88
C LYS A 1110 -50.02 -3.86 32.25
N THR A 1111 -49.15 -2.90 32.55
CA THR A 1111 -49.21 -1.54 32.02
C THR A 1111 -48.03 -1.26 31.08
N VAL A 1112 -48.24 -0.37 30.11
CA VAL A 1112 -47.17 0.13 29.25
C VAL A 1112 -46.26 1.03 30.09
N GLU A 1113 -45.02 0.62 30.31
CA GLU A 1113 -44.04 1.39 31.08
C GLU A 1113 -43.39 2.48 30.22
N LYS A 1114 -43.07 2.13 28.96
CA LYS A 1114 -42.34 3.01 28.05
C LYS A 1114 -42.85 2.87 26.62
N GLU A 1115 -42.92 4.01 25.93
CA GLU A 1115 -43.08 4.10 24.48
C GLU A 1115 -41.77 4.60 23.86
N LEU A 1116 -41.22 3.80 22.93
CA LEU A 1116 -39.93 4.06 22.33
C LEU A 1116 -40.10 4.30 20.82
N VAL A 1117 -39.53 5.39 20.31
CA VAL A 1117 -39.59 5.79 18.90
C VAL A 1117 -38.18 5.97 18.35
N ALA A 1118 -37.69 4.96 17.61
CA ALA A 1118 -36.40 5.06 16.91
C ALA A 1118 -36.54 5.06 15.39
N HIS A 1119 -37.49 4.31 14.86
CA HIS A 1119 -37.54 4.01 13.44
C HIS A 1119 -38.51 4.94 12.71
N LEU A 1120 -38.05 5.53 11.60
CA LEU A 1120 -38.87 6.25 10.63
C LEU A 1120 -39.79 5.30 9.86
N ASP A 1121 -39.39 4.04 9.73
CA ASP A 1121 -40.20 2.95 9.18
C ASP A 1121 -40.66 1.99 10.28
N THR A 1122 -41.60 1.13 9.92
CA THR A 1122 -42.17 0.04 10.66
C THR A 1122 -41.13 -0.88 11.32
N VAL A 1123 -41.32 -1.23 12.60
CA VAL A 1123 -40.44 -2.20 13.31
C VAL A 1123 -40.78 -3.62 12.86
N ARG A 1124 -39.83 -4.29 12.20
CA ARG A 1124 -40.05 -5.63 11.61
C ARG A 1124 -39.60 -6.78 12.49
N THR A 1125 -38.55 -6.57 13.28
CA THR A 1125 -37.97 -7.63 14.11
C THR A 1125 -37.41 -7.05 15.40
N LEU A 1126 -37.51 -7.84 16.47
CA LEU A 1126 -36.91 -7.59 17.78
C LEU A 1126 -36.05 -8.78 18.19
N CYS A 1127 -34.95 -8.55 18.89
CA CYS A 1127 -34.06 -9.60 19.40
C CYS A 1127 -33.55 -9.22 20.80
N SER A 1128 -33.54 -10.18 21.73
CA SER A 1128 -32.94 -10.01 23.06
C SER A 1128 -31.47 -10.44 23.03
N ALA A 1129 -30.58 -9.64 23.61
CA ALA A 1129 -29.18 -9.97 23.86
C ALA A 1129 -28.97 -10.10 25.37
N GLU A 1130 -28.85 -11.35 25.85
CA GLU A 1130 -28.68 -11.74 27.26
C GLU A 1130 -29.72 -11.15 28.22
N ASP A 1131 -30.91 -10.79 27.72
CA ASP A 1131 -31.92 -10.05 28.46
C ASP A 1131 -31.43 -8.70 29.05
N ARG A 1132 -30.26 -8.22 28.61
CA ARG A 1132 -29.67 -6.93 29.00
C ARG A 1132 -29.91 -5.86 27.95
N TYR A 1133 -29.97 -6.25 26.68
CA TYR A 1133 -30.20 -5.33 25.58
C TYR A 1133 -31.27 -5.87 24.65
N VAL A 1134 -32.03 -4.97 24.04
CA VAL A 1134 -33.00 -5.29 23.01
C VAL A 1134 -32.57 -4.61 21.72
N LEU A 1135 -32.57 -5.35 20.62
CA LEU A 1135 -32.22 -4.87 19.30
C LEU A 1135 -33.50 -4.80 18.46
N SER A 1136 -33.72 -3.68 17.76
CA SER A 1136 -34.87 -3.52 16.87
C SER A 1136 -34.45 -3.19 15.45
N GLY A 1137 -35.06 -3.88 14.48
CA GLY A 1137 -34.79 -3.67 13.06
C GLY A 1137 -35.96 -3.03 12.32
N SER A 1138 -35.68 -2.01 11.51
CA SER A 1138 -36.66 -1.31 10.66
C SER A 1138 -36.90 -1.97 9.30
N GLY A 1139 -37.98 -1.56 8.63
CA GLY A 1139 -38.28 -1.86 7.23
C GLY A 1139 -37.42 -1.10 6.21
N LYS A 1140 -37.79 -1.27 4.93
CA LYS A 1140 -37.07 -0.87 3.69
C LYS A 1140 -36.77 0.61 3.61
N GLU A 1141 -37.60 1.47 4.20
CA GLU A 1141 -37.43 2.91 4.07
C GLU A 1141 -36.27 3.44 4.92
N GLU A 1142 -35.85 2.68 5.94
CA GLU A 1142 -34.78 3.08 6.85
C GLU A 1142 -33.60 2.11 6.93
N GLY A 1143 -33.85 0.78 6.96
CA GLY A 1143 -32.80 -0.25 7.07
C GLY A 1143 -31.82 -0.09 8.25
N LYS A 1144 -32.23 0.44 9.41
CA LYS A 1144 -31.37 0.64 10.60
C LYS A 1144 -31.71 -0.30 11.75
N ILE A 1145 -30.70 -0.59 12.56
CA ILE A 1145 -30.82 -1.32 13.82
C ILE A 1145 -30.70 -0.32 14.97
N ALA A 1146 -31.64 -0.35 15.93
CA ALA A 1146 -31.54 0.41 17.16
C ALA A 1146 -31.31 -0.52 18.36
N ILE A 1147 -30.54 -0.06 19.34
CA ILE A 1147 -30.19 -0.81 20.55
C ILE A 1147 -30.82 -0.13 21.75
N TRP A 1148 -31.51 -0.92 22.56
CA TRP A 1148 -32.20 -0.50 23.77
C TRP A 1148 -31.61 -1.24 24.95
N LYS A 1149 -31.53 -0.56 26.10
CA LYS A 1149 -31.12 -1.20 27.35
C LYS A 1149 -32.37 -1.80 28.01
N GLY A 1150 -32.35 -3.09 28.31
CA GLY A 1150 -33.35 -3.73 29.15
C GLY A 1150 -33.03 -3.45 30.62
N GLU A 1151 -34.01 -2.97 31.37
CA GLU A 1151 -33.86 -2.73 32.82
C GLU A 1151 -33.82 -4.05 33.61
#